data_AF-A0A8J6TI44-F1
#
_entry.id   AF-A0A8J6TI44-F1
#
_cell.length_a   1.000
_cell.length_b   1.000
_cell.length_c   1.000
_cell.angle_alpha   90.00
_cell.angle_beta   90.00
_cell.angle_gamma   90.00
#
_symmetry.space_group_name_H-M   'P 1'
#
loop_
_entity.id
_entity.type
_entity.pdbx_description
1 polymer ?
#
loop_
_entity_poly.entity_id
_entity_poly.type
_entity_poly.pdbx_seq_one_letter_code
_entity_poly.pdbx_strand_id
1 'polypeptide(L)'
;MTYNPGQFAKKYQLSLETARQDYPQYGTCGLELELFLLDSDLRPLLTVGTGPGKKSFVDYLRENHIPESVRDLTDLEAFQWMIEWGTHPYYSARGAIYEGRILQGVVLNALHQAGQKFDEKLHIWHGNLPYQTTVNYDSIPGGWHIAKRRYIERCVDTYGDALSTAGNHANISLPEPLLAWDFMHLPASARKDTHLDNYKNDFYITATRLLRAFAPLFIATSASSPFQSEIRDGRAVVILTEHNSLRSLIFPKPPALDVPDLYRSHQDYLQTSYDLVRQGVRFGNNNWMPVRARSLEERVERLVEVTSEELERLYSSGLYASGEVQSLDEMAHQIEIQNMLARVDLPMTRVEVRTDDGGNPLDLELANMTLKNLLMMRIYADPEFARAFRYDSEDIRRARRNETIAGQKGLVAEIDNPFTGKPITMREFLRWTLDKVRPLAEALDQWDQLHPLKEMVAGAPNTAQRLREEVRAQIGLGDEVPPELFREIVTKHEKMIEEEVEYIASSVALWDDEKEKLGDILNRLRSQAHKDPLAPIRYSAKQENLINIEYPNITSEIVDLAIRLIRIPSVTASANERLDEVHRAGVFIYDYLRSHGLSVRFFDEQKYPSILVGFPGQGLAPVMLSGHFDVVEPDPDDGQFKPRIEGDYLWGRGAGDMKVVVATYMVWLKDTLKQGAPYPPINLLLVGNEENGEGEAMGTPHVLNLLEKESGYSPDIFIAGERTEESGEGLWGEICTENRGAMRFDLIATGQRGHSGIAGAQADLSDQLIHARAKIQELANKYLTLSSPDKWQSQVRFPFIQIGSPGIYNITADHGIMGVEIRSIPEDDLESLINETKAYCYENGLEIQIGAMEGGIACDPTNPYLQPLIEAVGLASGEKACLGRKLPGTSARFAPGGQGVVWGQSGIGPHSSQERHFIPSILPYYQVLQAYGKLLIEKKSAN
;
A
#
# COMPACT_ATOMS: atom_id res chain seq x y z
N MET A 1 22.15 -34.54 16.40
CA MET A 1 23.23 -33.54 16.58
C MET A 1 22.90 -32.74 17.83
N THR A 2 23.91 -32.30 18.59
CA THR A 2 23.71 -31.41 19.73
C THR A 2 23.27 -30.03 19.22
N TYR A 3 22.19 -29.48 19.77
CA TYR A 3 21.69 -28.14 19.41
C TYR A 3 22.77 -27.07 19.57
N ASN A 4 23.05 -26.32 18.50
CA ASN A 4 23.96 -25.16 18.51
C ASN A 4 23.21 -23.92 18.00
N PRO A 5 22.88 -22.96 18.88
CA PRO A 5 22.07 -21.79 18.52
C PRO A 5 22.73 -20.91 17.45
N GLY A 6 24.04 -20.69 17.52
CA GLY A 6 24.74 -19.81 16.57
C GLY A 6 24.83 -20.42 15.16
N GLN A 7 25.07 -21.73 15.07
CA GLN A 7 25.05 -22.41 13.76
C GLN A 7 23.65 -22.45 13.15
N PHE A 8 22.62 -22.68 13.98
CA PHE A 8 21.24 -22.64 13.51
C PHE A 8 20.82 -21.24 13.06
N ALA A 9 21.13 -20.20 13.85
CA ALA A 9 20.83 -18.81 13.50
C ALA A 9 21.43 -18.41 12.15
N LYS A 10 22.70 -18.77 11.90
CA LYS A 10 23.34 -18.53 10.60
C LYS A 10 22.64 -19.25 9.45
N LYS A 11 22.25 -20.52 9.64
CA LYS A 11 21.48 -21.29 8.64
C LYS A 11 20.11 -20.66 8.38
N TYR A 12 19.43 -20.23 9.44
CA TYR A 12 18.13 -19.55 9.37
C TYR A 12 18.23 -18.22 8.61
N GLN A 13 19.20 -17.37 8.95
CA GLN A 13 19.42 -16.09 8.26
C GLN A 13 19.68 -16.28 6.77
N LEU A 14 20.56 -17.22 6.40
CA LEU A 14 20.81 -17.53 4.98
C LEU A 14 19.53 -18.00 4.27
N SER A 15 18.74 -18.87 4.92
CA SER A 15 17.46 -19.33 4.35
C SER A 15 16.44 -18.20 4.20
N LEU A 16 16.47 -17.21 5.10
CA LEU A 16 15.60 -16.03 5.07
C LEU A 16 16.00 -15.09 3.93
N GLU A 17 17.31 -14.86 3.74
CA GLU A 17 17.83 -14.08 2.62
C GLU A 17 17.44 -14.69 1.27
N THR A 18 17.63 -16.00 1.10
CA THR A 18 17.17 -16.73 -0.10
C THR A 18 15.66 -16.61 -0.28
N ALA A 19 14.87 -16.82 0.77
CA ALA A 19 13.42 -16.73 0.68
C ALA A 19 12.93 -15.32 0.30
N ARG A 20 13.58 -14.28 0.81
CA ARG A 20 13.26 -12.87 0.46
C ARG A 20 13.56 -12.55 -0.99
N GLN A 21 14.65 -13.10 -1.54
CA GLN A 21 15.04 -12.90 -2.94
C GLN A 21 14.12 -13.66 -3.90
N ASP A 22 13.85 -14.93 -3.61
CA ASP A 22 13.09 -15.82 -4.50
C ASP A 22 11.56 -15.65 -4.35
N TYR A 23 11.10 -15.30 -3.15
CA TYR A 23 9.69 -15.29 -2.76
C TYR A 23 9.32 -14.03 -1.95
N PRO A 24 9.54 -12.81 -2.50
CA PRO A 24 9.35 -11.56 -1.77
C PRO A 24 7.91 -11.33 -1.27
N GLN A 25 6.90 -11.86 -1.96
CA GLN A 25 5.48 -11.74 -1.62
C GLN A 25 5.03 -12.68 -0.48
N TYR A 26 5.85 -13.65 -0.09
CA TYR A 26 5.58 -14.57 1.02
C TYR A 26 6.23 -14.07 2.32
N GLY A 27 6.11 -14.86 3.37
CA GLY A 27 6.63 -14.54 4.69
C GLY A 27 6.45 -15.70 5.68
N THR A 28 7.01 -15.53 6.86
CA THR A 28 6.98 -16.51 7.97
C THR A 28 6.09 -16.09 9.12
N CYS A 29 5.59 -14.85 9.11
CA CYS A 29 4.82 -14.23 10.16
C CYS A 29 3.59 -13.54 9.54
N GLY A 30 2.43 -13.73 10.13
CA GLY A 30 1.21 -12.98 9.81
C GLY A 30 0.35 -12.81 11.05
N LEU A 31 -0.56 -11.85 11.00
CA LEU A 31 -1.47 -11.52 12.09
C LEU A 31 -2.88 -11.40 11.54
N GLU A 32 -3.84 -12.02 12.21
CA GLU A 32 -5.27 -11.78 12.00
C GLU A 32 -5.78 -10.97 13.20
N LEU A 33 -6.48 -9.87 12.93
CA LEU A 33 -7.06 -8.95 13.91
C LEU A 33 -8.57 -9.04 13.86
N GLU A 34 -9.19 -9.15 15.03
CA GLU A 34 -10.64 -9.07 15.18
C GLU A 34 -11.00 -7.77 15.91
N LEU A 35 -11.78 -6.91 15.25
CA LEU A 35 -12.13 -5.59 15.78
C LEU A 35 -13.65 -5.41 15.85
N PHE A 36 -14.13 -4.86 16.96
CA PHE A 36 -15.51 -4.45 17.14
C PHE A 36 -15.71 -3.01 16.69
N LEU A 37 -16.82 -2.75 16.00
CA LEU A 37 -17.24 -1.42 15.58
C LEU A 37 -18.39 -0.95 16.46
N LEU A 38 -18.23 0.21 17.10
CA LEU A 38 -19.14 0.72 18.12
C LEU A 38 -19.67 2.12 17.79
N ASP A 39 -20.88 2.43 18.26
CA ASP A 39 -21.51 3.75 18.19
C ASP A 39 -21.00 4.69 19.31
N SER A 40 -21.55 5.90 19.40
CA SER A 40 -21.15 6.91 20.41
C SER A 40 -21.52 6.54 21.86
N ASP A 41 -22.51 5.65 22.03
CA ASP A 41 -22.89 5.02 23.29
C ASP A 41 -22.07 3.74 23.56
N LEU A 42 -21.10 3.41 22.69
CA LEU A 42 -20.26 2.22 22.69
C LEU A 42 -21.05 0.91 22.52
N ARG A 43 -22.21 0.96 21.89
CA ARG A 43 -22.98 -0.23 21.50
C ARG A 43 -22.54 -0.72 20.12
N PRO A 44 -22.67 -2.03 19.81
CA PRO A 44 -22.24 -2.56 18.53
C PRO A 44 -23.02 -1.99 17.35
N LEU A 45 -22.30 -1.61 16.28
CA LEU A 45 -22.89 -1.12 15.04
C LEU A 45 -23.49 -2.26 14.22
N LEU A 46 -24.81 -2.32 14.12
CA LEU A 46 -25.52 -3.43 13.48
C LEU A 46 -25.71 -3.23 11.97
N THR A 47 -26.61 -2.31 11.58
CA THR A 47 -27.05 -2.17 10.18
C THR A 47 -27.26 -0.72 9.78
N VAL A 48 -27.08 -0.44 8.49
CA VAL A 48 -27.39 0.85 7.85
C VAL A 48 -28.56 0.68 6.88
N GLY A 49 -29.46 1.67 6.83
CA GLY A 49 -30.60 1.70 5.92
C GLY A 49 -31.84 0.96 6.42
N THR A 50 -32.91 1.01 5.63
CA THR A 50 -34.22 0.41 5.95
C THR A 50 -34.81 -0.32 4.76
N GLY A 51 -35.64 -1.35 5.01
CA GLY A 51 -36.32 -2.09 3.96
C GLY A 51 -35.34 -2.82 3.03
N PRO A 52 -35.57 -2.81 1.69
CA PRO A 52 -34.70 -3.51 0.73
C PRO A 52 -33.25 -3.03 0.70
N GLY A 53 -32.96 -1.80 1.18
CA GLY A 53 -31.61 -1.23 1.23
C GLY A 53 -30.87 -1.47 2.54
N LYS A 54 -31.44 -2.26 3.48
CA LYS A 54 -30.79 -2.59 4.75
C LYS A 54 -29.59 -3.50 4.51
N LYS A 55 -28.41 -3.08 4.97
CA LYS A 55 -27.17 -3.90 4.95
C LYS A 55 -26.42 -3.81 6.27
N SER A 56 -25.49 -4.73 6.51
CA SER A 56 -24.65 -4.66 7.71
C SER A 56 -23.77 -3.41 7.70
N PHE A 57 -23.44 -2.89 8.88
CA PHE A 57 -22.56 -1.72 8.97
C PHE A 57 -21.15 -2.05 8.43
N VAL A 58 -20.64 -3.26 8.65
CA VAL A 58 -19.33 -3.68 8.13
C VAL A 58 -19.33 -3.74 6.59
N ASP A 59 -20.39 -4.26 5.96
CA ASP A 59 -20.53 -4.22 4.49
C ASP A 59 -20.55 -2.76 4.00
N TYR A 60 -21.29 -1.89 4.67
CA TYR A 60 -21.29 -0.46 4.38
C TYR A 60 -19.89 0.15 4.47
N LEU A 61 -19.16 -0.12 5.55
CA LEU A 61 -17.83 0.42 5.80
C LEU A 61 -16.84 -0.04 4.72
N ARG A 62 -16.80 -1.35 4.43
CA ARG A 62 -15.90 -1.97 3.44
C ARG A 62 -16.12 -1.43 2.02
N GLU A 63 -17.38 -1.25 1.63
CA GLU A 63 -17.73 -0.77 0.29
C GLU A 63 -17.48 0.74 0.10
N ASN A 64 -17.64 1.54 1.15
CA ASN A 64 -17.73 3.01 1.01
C ASN A 64 -16.54 3.77 1.58
N HIS A 65 -15.86 3.23 2.60
CA HIS A 65 -14.86 3.98 3.38
C HIS A 65 -13.52 3.24 3.54
N ILE A 66 -13.48 1.92 3.35
CA ILE A 66 -12.22 1.18 3.31
C ILE A 66 -11.51 1.40 1.97
N PRO A 67 -10.25 1.86 1.98
CA PRO A 67 -9.42 2.01 0.80
C PRO A 67 -9.31 0.73 -0.05
N GLU A 68 -9.40 0.88 -1.37
CA GLU A 68 -9.22 -0.23 -2.30
C GLU A 68 -7.85 -0.91 -2.15
N SER A 69 -6.80 -0.15 -1.83
CA SER A 69 -5.42 -0.64 -1.68
C SER A 69 -5.19 -1.63 -0.55
N VAL A 70 -6.15 -1.78 0.38
CA VAL A 70 -6.08 -2.75 1.50
C VAL A 70 -7.38 -3.53 1.65
N ARG A 71 -8.30 -3.42 0.69
CA ARG A 71 -9.65 -4.03 0.79
C ARG A 71 -9.58 -5.56 0.76
N ASP A 72 -8.58 -6.11 0.08
CA ASP A 72 -8.26 -7.54 0.02
C ASP A 72 -7.72 -8.12 1.33
N LEU A 73 -7.25 -7.25 2.25
CA LEU A 73 -6.76 -7.64 3.58
C LEU A 73 -7.87 -7.73 4.64
N THR A 74 -9.11 -7.39 4.29
CA THR A 74 -10.24 -7.46 5.23
C THR A 74 -11.34 -8.38 4.73
N ASP A 75 -11.87 -9.19 5.63
CA ASP A 75 -13.05 -10.02 5.39
C ASP A 75 -14.16 -9.67 6.41
N LEU A 76 -15.36 -10.16 6.13
CA LEU A 76 -16.42 -10.23 7.13
C LEU A 76 -16.01 -11.20 8.23
N GLU A 77 -16.50 -10.98 9.45
CA GLU A 77 -16.32 -11.89 10.58
C GLU A 77 -17.65 -12.56 10.94
N ALA A 78 -17.71 -13.25 12.09
CA ALA A 78 -18.90 -13.92 12.59
C ALA A 78 -20.16 -13.01 12.66
N PHE A 79 -19.99 -11.72 12.99
CA PHE A 79 -21.10 -10.80 13.26
C PHE A 79 -21.01 -9.46 12.51
N GLN A 80 -22.16 -8.84 12.29
CA GLN A 80 -22.30 -7.58 11.54
C GLN A 80 -21.62 -6.34 12.15
N TRP A 81 -21.22 -6.43 13.42
CA TRP A 81 -20.50 -5.38 14.16
C TRP A 81 -19.00 -5.66 14.27
N MET A 82 -18.49 -6.62 13.48
CA MET A 82 -17.10 -7.07 13.52
C MET A 82 -16.44 -7.04 12.16
N ILE A 83 -15.18 -6.66 12.15
CA ILE A 83 -14.32 -6.72 10.97
C ILE A 83 -13.07 -7.54 11.28
N GLU A 84 -12.74 -8.48 10.39
CA GLU A 84 -11.50 -9.24 10.43
C GLU A 84 -10.48 -8.60 9.47
N TRP A 85 -9.23 -8.54 9.90
CA TRP A 85 -8.10 -8.11 9.07
C TRP A 85 -6.98 -9.13 9.12
N GLY A 86 -6.53 -9.59 7.95
CA GLY A 86 -5.33 -10.40 7.80
C GLY A 86 -4.18 -9.56 7.25
N THR A 87 -3.03 -9.57 7.93
CA THR A 87 -1.83 -8.93 7.38
C THR A 87 -1.29 -9.74 6.21
N HIS A 88 -0.58 -9.07 5.30
CA HIS A 88 0.35 -9.73 4.41
C HIS A 88 1.32 -10.62 5.20
N PRO A 89 1.86 -11.68 4.58
CA PRO A 89 2.91 -12.46 5.21
C PRO A 89 4.23 -11.68 5.16
N TYR A 90 4.87 -11.56 6.33
CA TYR A 90 6.15 -10.91 6.54
C TYR A 90 7.21 -11.93 6.98
N TYR A 91 8.45 -11.75 6.55
CA TYR A 91 9.60 -12.52 7.05
C TYR A 91 10.06 -12.05 8.43
N SER A 92 9.51 -10.95 8.94
CA SER A 92 9.78 -10.40 10.26
C SER A 92 8.52 -10.35 11.12
N ALA A 93 8.68 -10.58 12.43
CA ALA A 93 7.61 -10.33 13.41
C ALA A 93 7.14 -8.87 13.38
N ARG A 94 8.11 -7.95 13.19
CA ARG A 94 7.89 -6.51 13.11
C ARG A 94 6.94 -6.15 11.98
N GLY A 95 7.18 -6.67 10.77
CA GLY A 95 6.34 -6.40 9.60
C GLY A 95 4.86 -6.69 9.85
N ALA A 96 4.55 -7.89 10.35
CA ALA A 96 3.18 -8.29 10.64
C ALA A 96 2.52 -7.44 11.75
N ILE A 97 3.21 -7.21 12.87
CA ILE A 97 2.65 -6.40 13.97
C ILE A 97 2.41 -4.95 13.53
N TYR A 98 3.33 -4.39 12.73
CA TYR A 98 3.28 -2.98 12.33
C TYR A 98 2.21 -2.75 11.26
N GLU A 99 2.07 -3.66 10.30
CA GLU A 99 0.93 -3.62 9.38
C GLU A 99 -0.38 -3.76 10.15
N GLY A 100 -0.47 -4.68 11.12
CA GLY A 100 -1.66 -4.80 11.96
C GLY A 100 -2.04 -3.50 12.66
N ARG A 101 -1.06 -2.73 13.16
CA ARG A 101 -1.31 -1.41 13.76
C ARG A 101 -1.74 -0.37 12.72
N ILE A 102 -1.15 -0.38 11.53
CA ILE A 102 -1.56 0.46 10.39
C ILE A 102 -3.02 0.19 10.00
N LEU A 103 -3.42 -1.09 9.94
CA LEU A 103 -4.78 -1.52 9.60
C LEU A 103 -5.81 -1.08 10.66
N GLN A 104 -5.47 -1.10 11.95
CA GLN A 104 -6.32 -0.47 12.98
C GLN A 104 -6.53 1.03 12.71
N GLY A 105 -5.48 1.74 12.26
CA GLY A 105 -5.59 3.12 11.81
C GLY A 105 -6.52 3.30 10.60
N VAL A 106 -6.57 2.31 9.69
CA VAL A 106 -7.46 2.34 8.52
C VAL A 106 -8.91 2.32 8.99
N VAL A 107 -9.22 1.46 9.96
CA VAL A 107 -10.56 1.39 10.54
C VAL A 107 -10.93 2.70 11.25
N LEU A 108 -10.00 3.34 11.98
CA LEU A 108 -10.24 4.65 12.60
C LEU A 108 -10.62 5.73 11.58
N ASN A 109 -9.86 5.84 10.48
CA ASN A 109 -10.18 6.80 9.42
C ASN A 109 -11.52 6.47 8.73
N ALA A 110 -11.80 5.20 8.47
CA ALA A 110 -13.05 4.78 7.85
C ALA A 110 -14.26 5.05 8.75
N LEU A 111 -14.14 4.79 10.07
CA LEU A 111 -15.17 5.12 11.06
C LEU A 111 -15.36 6.63 11.19
N HIS A 112 -14.29 7.43 11.10
CA HIS A 112 -14.38 8.88 11.08
C HIS A 112 -15.21 9.38 9.88
N GLN A 113 -14.89 8.93 8.67
CA GLN A 113 -15.61 9.28 7.44
C GLN A 113 -17.06 8.81 7.46
N ALA A 114 -17.31 7.58 7.94
CA ALA A 114 -18.66 7.08 8.12
C ALA A 114 -19.44 7.92 9.15
N GLY A 115 -18.81 8.23 10.29
CA GLY A 115 -19.37 9.01 11.38
C GLY A 115 -19.75 10.43 10.98
N GLN A 116 -18.94 11.11 10.14
CA GLN A 116 -19.27 12.42 9.56
C GLN A 116 -20.62 12.41 8.81
N LYS A 117 -20.95 11.31 8.13
CA LYS A 117 -22.23 11.18 7.42
C LYS A 117 -23.43 11.00 8.35
N PHE A 118 -23.22 10.40 9.51
CA PHE A 118 -24.27 10.13 10.51
C PHE A 118 -24.30 11.16 11.65
N ASP A 119 -23.42 12.16 11.61
CA ASP A 119 -23.21 13.16 12.68
C ASP A 119 -22.94 12.50 14.05
N GLU A 120 -22.11 11.44 14.03
CA GLU A 120 -21.82 10.61 15.18
C GLU A 120 -20.33 10.23 15.25
N LYS A 121 -19.74 10.21 16.46
CA LYS A 121 -18.41 9.64 16.67
C LYS A 121 -18.53 8.13 16.82
N LEU A 122 -17.98 7.39 15.87
CA LEU A 122 -17.90 5.94 15.89
C LEU A 122 -16.54 5.49 16.43
N HIS A 123 -16.50 4.29 17.02
CA HIS A 123 -15.37 3.79 17.80
C HIS A 123 -14.94 2.38 17.39
N ILE A 124 -13.66 2.06 17.60
CA ILE A 124 -13.15 0.68 17.52
C ILE A 124 -12.87 0.12 18.91
N TRP A 125 -13.01 -1.19 19.05
CA TRP A 125 -12.66 -1.90 20.29
C TRP A 125 -12.18 -3.33 20.03
N HIS A 126 -11.54 -3.94 21.04
CA HIS A 126 -10.97 -5.29 20.98
C HIS A 126 -11.41 -6.13 22.19
N GLY A 127 -11.05 -7.42 22.21
CA GLY A 127 -11.30 -8.30 23.36
C GLY A 127 -12.76 -8.71 23.49
N ASN A 128 -13.54 -8.03 24.33
CA ASN A 128 -14.96 -8.33 24.54
C ASN A 128 -15.83 -7.09 24.30
N LEU A 129 -17.07 -7.33 23.87
CA LEU A 129 -18.07 -6.27 23.78
C LEU A 129 -18.33 -5.63 25.14
N PRO A 130 -18.34 -4.29 25.22
CA PRO A 130 -18.61 -3.59 26.48
C PRO A 130 -20.07 -3.74 26.92
N TYR A 131 -21.01 -3.84 25.99
CA TYR A 131 -22.42 -4.06 26.27
C TYR A 131 -22.94 -5.31 25.57
N GLN A 132 -23.74 -6.09 26.28
CA GLN A 132 -24.29 -7.34 25.78
C GLN A 132 -25.19 -7.06 24.58
N THR A 133 -25.05 -7.86 23.54
CA THR A 133 -25.88 -7.83 22.34
C THR A 133 -26.51 -9.20 22.17
N THR A 134 -27.80 -9.23 21.86
CA THR A 134 -28.49 -10.49 21.57
C THR A 134 -27.96 -11.06 20.26
N VAL A 135 -27.41 -12.27 20.34
CA VAL A 135 -26.90 -12.99 19.19
C VAL A 135 -28.01 -13.86 18.60
N ASN A 136 -28.40 -13.57 17.37
CA ASN A 136 -29.40 -14.33 16.61
C ASN A 136 -29.01 -14.39 15.13
N TYR A 137 -29.86 -14.95 14.26
CA TYR A 137 -29.53 -15.06 12.83
C TYR A 137 -29.43 -13.71 12.11
N ASP A 138 -30.10 -12.67 12.61
CA ASP A 138 -30.00 -11.31 12.06
C ASP A 138 -28.67 -10.64 12.42
N SER A 139 -27.92 -11.20 13.40
CA SER A 139 -26.57 -10.76 13.75
C SER A 139 -25.51 -11.15 12.72
N ILE A 140 -25.82 -12.08 11.81
CA ILE A 140 -24.87 -12.65 10.85
C ILE A 140 -24.79 -11.76 9.60
N PRO A 141 -23.58 -11.38 9.11
CA PRO A 141 -23.44 -10.57 7.91
C PRO A 141 -24.16 -11.15 6.69
N GLY A 142 -24.87 -10.29 5.96
CA GLY A 142 -25.61 -10.68 4.77
C GLY A 142 -24.71 -11.08 3.60
N GLY A 143 -23.48 -10.55 3.54
CA GLY A 143 -22.49 -10.84 2.50
C GLY A 143 -21.88 -12.25 2.57
N TRP A 144 -22.19 -13.05 3.60
CA TRP A 144 -21.69 -14.43 3.67
C TRP A 144 -22.34 -15.35 2.63
N HIS A 145 -21.50 -16.17 1.97
CA HIS A 145 -22.00 -17.30 1.18
C HIS A 145 -22.82 -18.27 2.05
N ILE A 146 -23.84 -18.91 1.46
CA ILE A 146 -24.87 -19.69 2.17
C ILE A 146 -24.30 -20.78 3.09
N ALA A 147 -23.21 -21.44 2.68
CA ALA A 147 -22.57 -22.49 3.47
C ALA A 147 -21.91 -21.94 4.76
N LYS A 148 -21.22 -20.79 4.68
CA LYS A 148 -20.57 -20.14 5.84
C LYS A 148 -21.63 -19.54 6.76
N ARG A 149 -22.69 -18.95 6.20
CA ARG A 149 -23.87 -18.47 6.95
C ARG A 149 -24.52 -19.57 7.77
N ARG A 150 -24.89 -20.71 7.15
CA ARG A 150 -25.50 -21.86 7.87
C ARG A 150 -24.61 -22.41 8.99
N TYR A 151 -23.29 -22.39 8.79
CA TYR A 151 -22.34 -22.79 9.84
C TYR A 151 -22.40 -21.83 11.04
N ILE A 152 -22.44 -20.52 10.81
CA ILE A 152 -22.57 -19.52 11.88
C ILE A 152 -23.95 -19.62 12.54
N GLU A 153 -25.05 -19.80 11.78
CA GLU A 153 -26.41 -20.02 12.31
C GLU A 153 -26.44 -21.20 13.30
N ARG A 154 -25.77 -22.31 12.97
CA ARG A 154 -25.64 -23.45 13.89
C ARG A 154 -24.82 -23.11 15.15
N CYS A 155 -23.81 -22.26 15.03
CA CYS A 155 -23.06 -21.77 16.19
C CYS A 155 -23.95 -20.89 17.07
N VAL A 156 -24.79 -20.05 16.47
CA VAL A 156 -25.80 -19.26 17.17
C VAL A 156 -26.80 -20.17 17.91
N ASP A 157 -27.31 -21.23 17.26
CA ASP A 157 -28.20 -22.19 17.92
C ASP A 157 -27.56 -22.90 19.11
N THR A 158 -26.25 -23.17 19.01
CA THR A 158 -25.51 -23.95 20.00
C THR A 158 -25.06 -23.10 21.19
N TYR A 159 -24.62 -21.87 20.95
CA TYR A 159 -23.94 -21.03 21.95
C TYR A 159 -24.71 -19.75 22.29
N GLY A 160 -25.64 -19.28 21.46
CA GLY A 160 -26.41 -18.06 21.67
C GLY A 160 -25.52 -16.85 21.99
N ASP A 161 -25.91 -16.09 23.01
CA ASP A 161 -25.17 -14.91 23.51
C ASP A 161 -23.77 -15.23 24.05
N ALA A 162 -23.42 -16.50 24.29
CA ALA A 162 -22.07 -16.90 24.69
C ALA A 162 -21.10 -17.04 23.50
N LEU A 163 -21.58 -16.89 22.26
CA LEU A 163 -20.73 -16.90 21.08
C LEU A 163 -19.89 -15.62 21.04
N SER A 164 -18.59 -15.78 21.29
CA SER A 164 -17.58 -14.71 21.29
C SER A 164 -16.48 -15.02 20.27
N THR A 165 -15.53 -14.11 20.15
CA THR A 165 -14.56 -14.02 19.06
C THR A 165 -13.25 -14.73 19.40
N ALA A 166 -12.52 -15.16 18.36
CA ALA A 166 -11.35 -16.01 18.47
C ALA A 166 -10.07 -15.25 18.90
N GLY A 167 -10.18 -13.94 19.11
CA GLY A 167 -9.10 -13.04 19.47
C GLY A 167 -8.17 -12.83 18.27
N ASN A 168 -7.05 -12.17 18.50
CA ASN A 168 -6.06 -12.02 17.44
C ASN A 168 -5.33 -13.35 17.21
N HIS A 169 -5.08 -13.70 15.94
CA HIS A 169 -4.37 -14.92 15.56
C HIS A 169 -2.97 -14.61 15.05
N ALA A 170 -1.95 -15.22 15.65
CA ALA A 170 -0.61 -15.20 15.10
C ALA A 170 -0.41 -16.41 14.18
N ASN A 171 -0.05 -16.15 12.92
CA ASN A 171 0.29 -17.14 11.91
C ASN A 171 1.82 -17.22 11.78
N ILE A 172 2.41 -18.35 12.16
CA ILE A 172 3.87 -18.50 12.25
C ILE A 172 4.37 -19.75 11.51
N SER A 173 5.45 -19.60 10.75
CA SER A 173 6.06 -20.66 9.95
C SER A 173 7.59 -20.52 9.87
N LEU A 174 8.24 -21.38 9.08
CA LEU A 174 9.68 -21.32 8.79
C LEU A 174 9.93 -21.07 7.30
N PRO A 175 11.08 -20.48 6.93
CA PRO A 175 11.42 -20.27 5.52
C PRO A 175 11.44 -21.61 4.77
N GLU A 176 10.78 -21.67 3.61
CA GLU A 176 10.77 -22.88 2.78
C GLU A 176 12.18 -23.39 2.42
N PRO A 177 13.18 -22.53 2.10
CA PRO A 177 14.54 -23.00 1.86
C PRO A 177 15.15 -23.75 3.06
N LEU A 178 14.83 -23.36 4.30
CA LEU A 178 15.32 -24.04 5.50
C LEU A 178 14.86 -25.50 5.56
N LEU A 179 13.57 -25.71 5.35
CA LEU A 179 12.93 -27.03 5.37
C LEU A 179 13.43 -27.89 4.20
N ALA A 180 13.52 -27.29 3.00
CA ALA A 180 14.04 -27.96 1.82
C ALA A 180 15.50 -28.39 1.98
N TRP A 181 16.36 -27.51 2.50
CA TRP A 181 17.78 -27.84 2.74
C TRP A 181 17.90 -28.98 3.72
N ASP A 182 17.24 -28.92 4.88
CA ASP A 182 17.35 -29.97 5.89
C ASP A 182 16.77 -31.30 5.41
N PHE A 183 15.63 -31.28 4.70
CA PHE A 183 15.08 -32.47 4.05
C PHE A 183 16.11 -33.11 3.10
N MET A 184 16.74 -32.32 2.23
CA MET A 184 17.71 -32.84 1.26
C MET A 184 19.00 -33.39 1.90
N HIS A 185 19.33 -32.94 3.11
CA HIS A 185 20.46 -33.47 3.89
C HIS A 185 20.12 -34.69 4.73
N LEU A 186 18.87 -35.15 4.74
CA LEU A 186 18.51 -36.43 5.35
C LEU A 186 19.18 -37.60 4.60
N PRO A 187 19.60 -38.66 5.34
CA PRO A 187 20.09 -39.88 4.72
C PRO A 187 19.10 -40.42 3.68
N ALA A 188 19.61 -41.00 2.58
CA ALA A 188 18.75 -41.50 1.50
C ALA A 188 17.70 -42.52 1.99
N SER A 189 18.00 -43.30 3.04
CA SER A 189 17.06 -44.21 3.68
C SER A 189 15.90 -43.52 4.40
N ALA A 190 16.12 -42.31 4.92
CA ALA A 190 15.09 -41.51 5.59
C ALA A 190 14.23 -40.70 4.61
N ARG A 191 14.75 -40.43 3.41
CA ARG A 191 14.00 -39.82 2.28
C ARG A 191 13.23 -40.82 1.43
N LYS A 192 13.55 -42.12 1.55
CA LYS A 192 12.95 -43.14 0.71
C LYS A 192 11.45 -43.21 1.01
N ASP A 193 10.64 -43.05 -0.04
CA ASP A 193 9.17 -43.05 0.00
C ASP A 193 8.53 -41.87 0.78
N THR A 194 9.30 -40.81 1.08
CA THR A 194 8.82 -39.56 1.70
C THR A 194 9.08 -38.35 0.81
N HIS A 195 8.12 -37.43 0.75
CA HIS A 195 8.24 -36.16 0.02
C HIS A 195 8.45 -34.99 1.00
N LEU A 196 8.84 -33.84 0.47
CA LEU A 196 9.04 -32.62 1.27
C LEU A 196 7.77 -32.26 2.06
N ASP A 197 6.58 -32.42 1.47
CA ASP A 197 5.32 -32.14 2.16
C ASP A 197 5.08 -33.06 3.36
N ASN A 198 5.49 -34.33 3.31
CA ASN A 198 5.42 -35.21 4.49
C ASN A 198 6.33 -34.69 5.61
N TYR A 199 7.55 -34.27 5.26
CA TYR A 199 8.50 -33.69 6.21
C TYR A 199 7.95 -32.40 6.86
N LYS A 200 7.31 -31.54 6.05
CA LYS A 200 6.64 -30.32 6.53
C LYS A 200 5.47 -30.65 7.45
N ASN A 201 4.62 -31.60 7.08
CA ASN A 201 3.49 -32.03 7.89
C ASN A 201 3.93 -32.56 9.25
N ASP A 202 4.94 -33.44 9.28
CA ASP A 202 5.50 -33.97 10.52
C ASP A 202 6.01 -32.85 11.43
N PHE A 203 6.69 -31.86 10.85
CA PHE A 203 7.16 -30.70 11.59
C PHE A 203 6.01 -29.84 12.11
N TYR A 204 5.09 -29.38 11.27
CA TYR A 204 4.04 -28.44 11.69
C TYR A 204 3.04 -29.07 12.67
N ILE A 205 2.77 -30.37 12.56
CA ILE A 205 2.00 -31.11 13.56
C ILE A 205 2.77 -31.19 14.89
N THR A 206 4.06 -31.51 14.84
CA THR A 206 4.93 -31.50 16.02
C THR A 206 4.97 -30.12 16.67
N ALA A 207 5.17 -29.06 15.87
CA ALA A 207 5.26 -27.70 16.36
C ALA A 207 3.95 -27.25 16.99
N THR A 208 2.81 -27.58 16.39
CA THR A 208 1.48 -27.35 16.95
C THR A 208 1.33 -28.00 18.33
N ARG A 209 1.70 -29.28 18.45
CA ARG A 209 1.70 -29.98 19.74
C ARG A 209 2.57 -29.27 20.77
N LEU A 210 3.80 -28.92 20.42
CA LEU A 210 4.77 -28.40 21.39
C LEU A 210 4.47 -26.95 21.77
N LEU A 211 3.97 -26.13 20.84
CA LEU A 211 3.50 -24.77 21.11
C LEU A 211 2.26 -24.75 21.98
N ARG A 212 1.39 -25.78 21.92
CA ARG A 212 0.24 -25.93 22.82
C ARG A 212 0.65 -25.83 24.30
N ALA A 213 1.81 -26.36 24.68
CA ALA A 213 2.33 -26.29 26.04
C ALA A 213 2.53 -24.85 26.55
N PHE A 214 2.73 -23.89 25.65
CA PHE A 214 2.97 -22.48 25.95
C PHE A 214 1.71 -21.60 25.81
N ALA A 215 0.57 -22.15 25.37
CA ALA A 215 -0.70 -21.42 25.29
C ALA A 215 -1.08 -20.63 26.56
N PRO A 216 -0.96 -21.17 27.81
CA PRO A 216 -1.28 -20.38 29.00
C PRO A 216 -0.31 -19.21 29.22
N LEU A 217 0.93 -19.32 28.75
CA LEU A 217 1.88 -18.22 28.79
C LEU A 217 1.43 -17.09 27.86
N PHE A 218 1.08 -17.44 26.62
CA PHE A 218 0.61 -16.46 25.64
C PHE A 218 -0.64 -15.73 26.13
N ILE A 219 -1.63 -16.46 26.68
CA ILE A 219 -2.83 -15.86 27.28
C ILE A 219 -2.44 -14.87 28.39
N ALA A 220 -1.51 -15.25 29.28
CA ALA A 220 -1.16 -14.41 30.42
C ALA A 220 -0.40 -13.13 30.02
N THR A 221 0.45 -13.18 28.99
CA THR A 221 1.28 -12.05 28.55
C THR A 221 0.55 -11.10 27.61
N SER A 222 -0.46 -11.58 26.85
CA SER A 222 -1.25 -10.75 25.94
C SER A 222 -2.64 -10.36 26.47
N ALA A 223 -3.00 -10.77 27.69
CA ALA A 223 -4.26 -10.43 28.33
C ALA A 223 -4.49 -8.91 28.43
N SER A 224 -5.64 -8.47 27.91
CA SER A 224 -6.03 -7.05 27.85
C SER A 224 -7.54 -6.83 28.03
N SER A 225 -8.32 -7.88 28.33
CA SER A 225 -9.79 -7.84 28.41
C SER A 225 -10.35 -8.02 29.83
N PRO A 226 -10.14 -7.08 30.77
CA PRO A 226 -10.61 -7.21 32.15
C PRO A 226 -12.09 -6.82 32.36
N PHE A 227 -12.82 -6.44 31.30
CA PHE A 227 -14.18 -5.93 31.38
C PHE A 227 -15.22 -6.96 30.96
N GLN A 228 -16.38 -6.92 31.60
CA GLN A 228 -17.54 -7.76 31.31
C GLN A 228 -18.81 -6.92 31.16
N SER A 229 -19.67 -7.28 30.22
CA SER A 229 -21.04 -6.76 30.16
C SER A 229 -21.95 -7.51 31.12
N GLU A 230 -22.78 -6.77 31.87
CA GLU A 230 -23.79 -7.33 32.79
C GLU A 230 -25.09 -6.50 32.71
N ILE A 231 -26.23 -7.09 33.08
CA ILE A 231 -27.49 -6.36 33.27
C ILE A 231 -27.77 -6.28 34.77
N ARG A 232 -27.75 -5.07 35.33
CA ARG A 232 -28.10 -4.79 36.75
C ARG A 232 -29.33 -3.90 36.81
N ASP A 233 -30.35 -4.34 37.54
CA ASP A 233 -31.62 -3.63 37.70
C ASP A 233 -32.28 -3.21 36.36
N GLY A 234 -32.13 -4.04 35.33
CA GLY A 234 -32.66 -3.77 33.99
C GLY A 234 -31.84 -2.80 33.14
N ARG A 235 -30.67 -2.35 33.62
CA ARG A 235 -29.73 -1.50 32.87
C ARG A 235 -28.47 -2.30 32.49
N ALA A 236 -28.02 -2.13 31.25
CA ALA A 236 -26.72 -2.65 30.82
C ALA A 236 -25.58 -1.85 31.46
N VAL A 237 -24.62 -2.56 32.06
CA VAL A 237 -23.47 -2.00 32.77
C VAL A 237 -22.19 -2.72 32.36
N VAL A 238 -21.07 -1.99 32.40
CA VAL A 238 -19.73 -2.55 32.25
C VAL A 238 -19.15 -2.81 33.62
N ILE A 239 -18.72 -4.03 33.89
CA ILE A 239 -18.13 -4.44 35.16
C ILE A 239 -16.65 -4.71 34.99
N LEU A 240 -15.85 -4.18 35.91
CA LEU A 240 -14.45 -4.49 36.05
C LEU A 240 -14.29 -5.82 36.78
N THR A 241 -13.71 -6.81 36.10
CA THR A 241 -13.55 -8.16 36.63
C THR A 241 -12.16 -8.38 37.25
N GLU A 242 -12.05 -9.42 38.08
CA GLU A 242 -10.75 -9.94 38.52
C GLU A 242 -10.03 -10.77 37.44
N HIS A 243 -10.72 -11.09 36.33
CA HIS A 243 -10.17 -11.87 35.24
C HIS A 243 -9.24 -11.02 34.37
N ASN A 244 -8.16 -11.62 33.87
CA ASN A 244 -7.17 -10.94 33.04
C ASN A 244 -7.54 -11.00 31.55
N SER A 245 -7.88 -12.19 31.08
CA SER A 245 -8.43 -12.40 29.74
C SER A 245 -9.81 -13.03 29.88
N LEU A 246 -10.83 -12.21 30.05
CA LEU A 246 -12.21 -12.70 30.04
C LEU A 246 -12.54 -13.31 28.67
N ARG A 247 -11.98 -12.74 27.60
CA ARG A 247 -12.16 -13.22 26.23
C ARG A 247 -11.77 -14.70 26.09
N SER A 248 -10.58 -15.09 26.57
CA SER A 248 -10.17 -16.51 26.57
C SER A 248 -11.04 -17.41 27.46
N LEU A 249 -11.69 -16.88 28.49
CA LEU A 249 -12.55 -17.65 29.40
C LEU A 249 -13.93 -17.90 28.83
N ILE A 250 -14.53 -16.91 28.16
CA ILE A 250 -15.88 -17.03 27.60
C ILE A 250 -15.87 -17.67 26.21
N PHE A 251 -14.74 -17.65 25.52
CA PHE A 251 -14.63 -18.24 24.19
C PHE A 251 -14.93 -19.75 24.22
N PRO A 252 -15.86 -20.25 23.38
CA PRO A 252 -16.22 -21.66 23.34
C PRO A 252 -15.02 -22.55 23.00
N LYS A 253 -14.70 -23.54 23.85
CA LYS A 253 -13.63 -24.53 23.64
C LYS A 253 -14.19 -25.96 23.73
N PRO A 254 -14.95 -26.42 22.72
CA PRO A 254 -15.66 -27.69 22.81
C PRO A 254 -14.67 -28.86 22.93
N PRO A 255 -14.81 -29.71 23.96
CA PRO A 255 -13.88 -30.80 24.20
C PRO A 255 -13.76 -31.81 23.06
N ALA A 256 -14.76 -31.88 22.18
CA ALA A 256 -14.82 -32.75 21.02
C ALA A 256 -13.89 -32.33 19.87
N LEU A 257 -13.35 -31.10 19.87
CA LEU A 257 -12.39 -30.63 18.86
C LEU A 257 -10.94 -30.80 19.31
N ASP A 258 -10.64 -30.55 20.58
CA ASP A 258 -9.28 -30.64 21.14
C ASP A 258 -9.05 -32.01 21.81
N VAL A 259 -9.18 -33.09 21.04
CA VAL A 259 -9.10 -34.46 21.61
C VAL A 259 -7.66 -34.90 21.88
N PRO A 260 -7.43 -35.77 22.88
CA PRO A 260 -6.13 -36.38 23.10
C PRO A 260 -5.58 -37.03 21.84
N ASP A 261 -4.26 -37.03 21.72
CA ASP A 261 -3.49 -37.61 20.62
C ASP A 261 -3.61 -36.96 19.23
N LEU A 262 -4.53 -36.00 19.04
CA LEU A 262 -4.75 -35.36 17.73
C LEU A 262 -3.47 -34.84 17.07
N TYR A 263 -2.58 -34.19 17.83
CA TYR A 263 -1.30 -33.68 17.32
C TYR A 263 -0.09 -34.52 17.79
N ARG A 264 -0.30 -35.77 18.23
CA ARG A 264 0.80 -36.65 18.69
C ARG A 264 1.77 -36.99 17.54
N SER A 265 1.26 -37.19 16.34
CA SER A 265 2.00 -37.36 15.08
C SER A 265 1.12 -36.96 13.89
N HIS A 266 1.70 -36.79 12.70
CA HIS A 266 0.91 -36.53 11.49
C HIS A 266 -0.05 -37.69 11.16
N GLN A 267 0.35 -38.93 11.42
CA GLN A 267 -0.52 -40.08 11.23
C GLN A 267 -1.71 -40.07 12.19
N ASP A 268 -1.48 -39.74 13.48
CA ASP A 268 -2.56 -39.60 14.46
C ASP A 268 -3.50 -38.45 14.08
N TYR A 269 -2.95 -37.34 13.57
CA TYR A 269 -3.72 -36.21 13.08
C TYR A 269 -4.68 -36.63 11.96
N LEU A 270 -4.17 -37.32 10.93
CA LEU A 270 -5.00 -37.81 9.83
C LEU A 270 -6.09 -38.74 10.35
N GLN A 271 -5.71 -39.82 11.06
CA GLN A 271 -6.67 -40.81 11.54
C GLN A 271 -7.76 -40.18 12.42
N THR A 272 -7.35 -39.38 13.41
CA THR A 272 -8.27 -38.76 14.36
C THR A 272 -9.17 -37.73 13.68
N SER A 273 -8.62 -36.92 12.77
CA SER A 273 -9.40 -35.93 12.03
C SER A 273 -10.43 -36.59 11.10
N TYR A 274 -10.06 -37.68 10.43
CA TYR A 274 -10.99 -38.48 9.63
C TYR A 274 -12.14 -39.04 10.48
N ASP A 275 -11.82 -39.60 11.65
CA ASP A 275 -12.83 -40.17 12.55
C ASP A 275 -13.76 -39.09 13.11
N LEU A 276 -13.22 -37.92 13.45
CA LEU A 276 -14.00 -36.76 13.87
C LEU A 276 -14.93 -36.28 12.73
N VAL A 277 -14.44 -36.11 11.50
CA VAL A 277 -15.28 -35.73 10.33
C VAL A 277 -16.42 -36.73 10.13
N ARG A 278 -16.13 -38.03 10.20
CA ARG A 278 -17.13 -39.10 10.04
C ARG A 278 -18.17 -39.11 11.16
N GLN A 279 -17.83 -38.66 12.35
CA GLN A 279 -18.76 -38.47 13.47
C GLN A 279 -19.58 -37.17 13.37
N GLY A 280 -19.45 -36.44 12.26
CA GLY A 280 -20.17 -35.18 12.02
C GLY A 280 -19.52 -33.96 12.66
N VAL A 281 -18.28 -34.10 13.18
CA VAL A 281 -17.50 -32.97 13.67
C VAL A 281 -16.96 -32.19 12.48
N ARG A 282 -17.43 -30.95 12.31
CA ARG A 282 -17.01 -30.10 11.21
C ARG A 282 -15.68 -29.43 11.54
N PHE A 283 -14.66 -29.64 10.71
CA PHE A 283 -13.43 -28.86 10.74
C PHE A 283 -13.59 -27.59 9.90
N GLY A 284 -13.90 -26.47 10.54
CA GLY A 284 -14.02 -25.17 9.90
C GLY A 284 -12.76 -24.30 10.05
N ASN A 285 -12.73 -23.18 9.33
CA ASN A 285 -11.77 -22.09 9.61
C ASN A 285 -11.93 -21.55 11.04
N ASN A 286 -13.08 -21.77 11.66
CA ASN A 286 -13.39 -21.36 13.03
C ASN A 286 -13.22 -22.49 14.05
N ASN A 287 -12.43 -23.53 13.77
CA ASN A 287 -12.09 -24.55 14.76
C ASN A 287 -11.42 -23.93 15.99
N TRP A 288 -12.07 -24.08 17.14
CA TRP A 288 -11.81 -23.35 18.38
C TRP A 288 -10.71 -23.97 19.26
N MET A 289 -9.47 -23.97 18.76
CA MET A 289 -8.29 -24.45 19.50
C MET A 289 -7.27 -23.31 19.67
N PRO A 290 -6.64 -23.16 20.85
CA PRO A 290 -5.67 -22.08 21.07
C PRO A 290 -4.41 -22.18 20.19
N VAL A 291 -4.03 -23.38 19.76
CA VAL A 291 -2.90 -23.62 18.83
C VAL A 291 -3.31 -24.73 17.87
N ARG A 292 -3.16 -24.50 16.56
CA ARG A 292 -3.51 -25.49 15.53
C ARG A 292 -2.59 -25.43 14.29
N ALA A 293 -2.46 -26.54 13.59
CA ALA A 293 -1.77 -26.61 12.31
C ALA A 293 -2.69 -26.09 11.19
N ARG A 294 -2.12 -25.40 10.20
CA ARG A 294 -2.89 -24.84 9.08
C ARG A 294 -2.19 -24.99 7.72
N SER A 295 -3.00 -25.18 6.69
CA SER A 295 -2.60 -25.14 5.28
C SER A 295 -2.95 -23.79 4.65
N LEU A 296 -2.11 -23.33 3.73
CA LEU A 296 -2.32 -22.20 2.83
C LEU A 296 -2.83 -22.65 1.45
N GLU A 297 -2.98 -23.96 1.19
CA GLU A 297 -3.43 -24.44 -0.11
C GLU A 297 -4.95 -24.28 -0.28
N GLU A 298 -5.34 -23.41 -1.21
CA GLU A 298 -6.74 -23.17 -1.62
C GLU A 298 -7.27 -24.20 -2.63
N ARG A 299 -6.47 -25.21 -3.03
CA ARG A 299 -6.80 -26.15 -4.13
C ARG A 299 -8.13 -26.89 -3.93
N VAL A 300 -8.61 -27.01 -2.70
CA VAL A 300 -9.85 -27.72 -2.38
C VAL A 300 -11.09 -26.84 -2.59
N GLU A 301 -11.01 -25.53 -2.80
CA GLU A 301 -12.23 -24.73 -3.03
C GLU A 301 -12.76 -24.82 -4.48
N ARG A 302 -11.91 -25.10 -5.47
CA ARG A 302 -12.30 -25.12 -6.90
C ARG A 302 -12.99 -26.39 -7.41
N LEU A 303 -13.01 -27.48 -6.62
CA LEU A 303 -13.69 -28.74 -6.98
C LEU A 303 -14.98 -28.96 -6.16
N VAL A 304 -15.34 -28.00 -5.32
CA VAL A 304 -16.19 -28.23 -4.12
C VAL A 304 -17.49 -27.40 -4.12
N GLU A 305 -17.75 -26.61 -5.15
CA GLU A 305 -18.95 -25.78 -5.25
C GLU A 305 -20.14 -26.46 -5.94
N VAL A 306 -20.26 -27.79 -5.88
CA VAL A 306 -21.53 -28.40 -6.29
C VAL A 306 -22.57 -28.14 -5.19
N THR A 307 -23.38 -27.10 -5.37
CA THR A 307 -24.47 -26.79 -4.46
C THR A 307 -25.59 -27.82 -4.57
N SER A 308 -26.39 -27.98 -3.51
CA SER A 308 -27.63 -28.76 -3.59
C SER A 308 -28.53 -28.30 -4.74
N GLU A 309 -28.54 -27.01 -5.08
CA GLU A 309 -29.28 -26.45 -6.23
C GLU A 309 -28.71 -26.90 -7.58
N GLU A 310 -27.38 -27.02 -7.73
CA GLU A 310 -26.77 -27.56 -8.94
C GLU A 310 -27.04 -29.06 -9.11
N LEU A 311 -27.01 -29.83 -8.01
CA LEU A 311 -27.45 -31.23 -8.01
C LEU A 311 -28.93 -31.36 -8.38
N GLU A 312 -29.80 -30.52 -7.81
CA GLU A 312 -31.22 -30.47 -8.20
C GLU A 312 -31.40 -30.13 -9.68
N ARG A 313 -30.61 -29.20 -10.25
CA ARG A 313 -30.61 -28.93 -11.70
C ARG A 313 -30.14 -30.11 -12.54
N LEU A 314 -29.10 -30.83 -12.10
CA LEU A 314 -28.57 -32.01 -12.80
C LEU A 314 -29.55 -33.18 -12.79
N TYR A 315 -30.27 -33.40 -11.68
CA TYR A 315 -31.31 -34.44 -11.59
C TYR A 315 -32.61 -34.03 -12.30
N SER A 316 -33.03 -32.77 -12.19
CA SER A 316 -34.24 -32.26 -12.87
C SER A 316 -34.07 -32.17 -14.40
N SER A 317 -32.83 -32.09 -14.90
CA SER A 317 -32.53 -32.19 -16.34
C SER A 317 -32.48 -33.63 -16.87
N GLY A 318 -32.71 -34.64 -16.02
CA GLY A 318 -32.81 -36.05 -16.42
C GLY A 318 -31.48 -36.68 -16.86
N LEU A 319 -30.35 -36.04 -16.53
CA LEU A 319 -29.00 -36.53 -16.88
C LEU A 319 -28.58 -37.77 -16.09
N TYR A 320 -29.23 -38.03 -14.95
CA TYR A 320 -28.95 -39.19 -14.07
C TYR A 320 -30.24 -39.99 -13.82
N ALA A 321 -30.18 -41.31 -13.99
CA ALA A 321 -31.33 -42.21 -13.89
C ALA A 321 -31.77 -42.45 -12.43
N SER A 322 -33.06 -42.34 -12.17
CA SER A 322 -33.71 -42.42 -10.84
C SER A 322 -33.75 -43.83 -10.20
N GLY A 323 -32.84 -44.73 -10.58
CA GLY A 323 -32.98 -46.18 -10.35
C GLY A 323 -32.42 -46.72 -9.04
N GLU A 324 -31.40 -46.07 -8.46
CA GLU A 324 -30.81 -46.44 -7.16
C GLU A 324 -30.18 -45.17 -6.57
N VAL A 325 -30.92 -44.34 -5.86
CA VAL A 325 -30.38 -43.04 -5.41
C VAL A 325 -30.77 -42.80 -3.96
N GLN A 326 -29.75 -42.59 -3.12
CA GLN A 326 -29.86 -41.98 -1.80
C GLN A 326 -30.63 -40.65 -1.90
N SER A 327 -31.25 -40.19 -0.81
CA SER A 327 -31.93 -38.89 -0.85
C SER A 327 -30.95 -37.76 -1.21
N LEU A 328 -31.43 -36.70 -1.89
CA LEU A 328 -30.59 -35.54 -2.26
C LEU A 328 -29.87 -34.93 -1.04
N ASP A 329 -30.54 -34.91 0.11
CA ASP A 329 -29.98 -34.46 1.39
C ASP A 329 -28.82 -35.34 1.87
N GLU A 330 -28.94 -36.67 1.72
CA GLU A 330 -27.85 -37.60 2.03
C GLU A 330 -26.66 -37.42 1.09
N MET A 331 -26.89 -37.20 -0.21
CA MET A 331 -25.82 -36.95 -1.18
C MET A 331 -25.08 -35.63 -0.90
N ALA A 332 -25.82 -34.54 -0.61
CA ALA A 332 -25.24 -33.27 -0.22
C ALA A 332 -24.40 -33.41 1.06
N HIS A 333 -24.91 -34.16 2.05
CA HIS A 333 -24.17 -34.44 3.27
C HIS A 333 -22.90 -35.27 3.03
N GLN A 334 -22.95 -36.26 2.13
CA GLN A 334 -21.75 -37.03 1.74
C GLN A 334 -20.72 -36.16 1.03
N ILE A 335 -21.14 -35.24 0.15
CA ILE A 335 -20.23 -34.28 -0.50
C ILE A 335 -19.57 -33.39 0.55
N GLU A 336 -20.33 -32.85 1.52
CA GLU A 336 -19.76 -32.07 2.62
C GLU A 336 -18.69 -32.85 3.41
N ILE A 337 -18.94 -34.14 3.69
CA ILE A 337 -17.98 -35.03 4.36
C ILE A 337 -16.72 -35.18 3.51
N GLN A 338 -16.85 -35.49 2.21
CA GLN A 338 -15.71 -35.63 1.31
C GLN A 338 -14.90 -34.33 1.22
N ASN A 339 -15.56 -33.18 1.21
CA ASN A 339 -14.92 -31.88 1.20
C ASN A 339 -14.11 -31.62 2.47
N MET A 340 -14.64 -32.02 3.62
CA MET A 340 -13.91 -31.92 4.90
C MET A 340 -12.73 -32.87 4.97
N LEU A 341 -12.88 -34.10 4.47
CA LEU A 341 -11.78 -35.06 4.40
C LEU A 341 -10.64 -34.56 3.49
N ALA A 342 -10.98 -34.02 2.31
CA ALA A 342 -9.99 -33.44 1.40
C ALA A 342 -9.19 -32.29 2.05
N ARG A 343 -9.81 -31.50 2.94
CA ARG A 343 -9.13 -30.45 3.72
C ARG A 343 -8.16 -31.01 4.76
N VAL A 344 -8.45 -32.18 5.33
CA VAL A 344 -7.55 -32.85 6.29
C VAL A 344 -6.25 -33.29 5.61
N ASP A 345 -6.31 -33.67 4.34
CA ASP A 345 -5.16 -34.15 3.57
C ASP A 345 -4.24 -33.04 3.02
N LEU A 346 -4.64 -31.77 3.15
CA LEU A 346 -3.84 -30.64 2.66
C LEU A 346 -2.47 -30.55 3.38
N PRO A 347 -1.38 -30.25 2.65
CA PRO A 347 -0.08 -30.00 3.26
C PRO A 347 -0.12 -28.86 4.28
N MET A 348 0.41 -29.10 5.47
CA MET A 348 0.54 -28.11 6.53
C MET A 348 1.71 -27.18 6.21
N THR A 349 1.49 -25.89 6.45
CA THR A 349 2.43 -24.82 6.06
C THR A 349 2.74 -23.85 7.18
N ARG A 350 1.90 -23.81 8.23
CA ARG A 350 2.06 -22.90 9.37
C ARG A 350 1.39 -23.45 10.62
N VAL A 351 1.74 -22.85 11.76
CA VAL A 351 0.99 -22.97 13.02
C VAL A 351 0.29 -21.65 13.29
N GLU A 352 -0.97 -21.73 13.69
CA GLU A 352 -1.78 -20.59 14.06
C GLU A 352 -2.05 -20.61 15.57
N VAL A 353 -1.86 -19.47 16.24
CA VAL A 353 -1.95 -19.30 17.70
C VAL A 353 -3.01 -18.25 18.03
N ARG A 354 -4.10 -18.66 18.67
CA ARG A 354 -5.35 -17.89 18.86
C ARG A 354 -5.57 -17.41 20.30
N THR A 355 -4.51 -16.98 20.97
CA THR A 355 -4.54 -16.73 22.41
C THR A 355 -4.68 -15.26 22.79
N ASP A 356 -4.53 -14.34 21.83
CA ASP A 356 -4.32 -12.93 22.15
C ASP A 356 -5.63 -12.15 22.18
N ASP A 357 -5.78 -11.27 23.16
CA ASP A 357 -6.99 -10.43 23.33
C ASP A 357 -7.00 -9.20 22.41
N GLY A 358 -5.85 -8.83 21.83
CA GLY A 358 -5.64 -7.57 21.11
C GLY A 358 -5.44 -6.36 22.02
N GLY A 359 -5.19 -5.19 21.44
CA GLY A 359 -5.13 -3.91 22.14
C GLY A 359 -3.98 -3.71 23.13
N ASN A 360 -2.95 -4.54 23.03
CA ASN A 360 -1.70 -4.29 23.76
C ASN A 360 -0.93 -3.14 23.10
N PRO A 361 -0.01 -2.47 23.83
CA PRO A 361 0.96 -1.57 23.22
C PRO A 361 1.81 -2.28 22.16
N LEU A 362 2.24 -1.54 21.14
CA LEU A 362 2.95 -2.04 19.97
C LEU A 362 4.20 -2.88 20.31
N ASP A 363 4.97 -2.43 21.31
CA ASP A 363 6.20 -3.11 21.76
C ASP A 363 5.91 -4.47 22.42
N LEU A 364 4.82 -4.56 23.19
CA LEU A 364 4.38 -5.81 23.81
C LEU A 364 3.81 -6.79 22.77
N GLU A 365 3.07 -6.31 21.76
CA GLU A 365 2.61 -7.17 20.66
C GLU A 365 3.81 -7.73 19.87
N LEU A 366 4.79 -6.89 19.58
CA LEU A 366 6.05 -7.31 18.95
C LEU A 366 6.79 -8.35 19.81
N ALA A 367 6.93 -8.11 21.12
CA ALA A 367 7.60 -9.03 22.03
C ALA A 367 6.91 -10.40 22.08
N ASN A 368 5.58 -10.43 22.11
CA ASN A 368 4.79 -11.66 22.09
C ASN A 368 4.95 -12.42 20.77
N MET A 369 4.88 -11.74 19.62
CA MET A 369 5.10 -12.36 18.31
C MET A 369 6.54 -12.90 18.18
N THR A 370 7.54 -12.13 18.60
CA THR A 370 8.95 -12.56 18.58
C THR A 370 9.17 -13.78 19.48
N LEU A 371 8.56 -13.85 20.66
CA LEU A 371 8.64 -15.04 21.52
C LEU A 371 8.06 -16.28 20.82
N LYS A 372 6.88 -16.17 20.18
CA LYS A 372 6.24 -17.27 19.46
C LYS A 372 7.12 -17.78 18.31
N ASN A 373 7.74 -16.86 17.56
CA ASN A 373 8.68 -17.19 16.49
C ASN A 373 9.96 -17.86 17.00
N LEU A 374 10.54 -17.36 18.10
CA LEU A 374 11.70 -17.97 18.73
C LEU A 374 11.41 -19.38 19.25
N LEU A 375 10.21 -19.62 19.78
CA LEU A 375 9.78 -20.95 20.18
C LEU A 375 9.63 -21.89 18.97
N MET A 376 9.03 -21.42 17.87
CA MET A 376 8.93 -22.19 16.61
C MET A 376 10.32 -22.60 16.11
N MET A 377 11.23 -21.63 16.01
CA MET A 377 12.62 -21.87 15.59
C MET A 377 13.34 -22.81 16.56
N ARG A 378 13.15 -22.65 17.87
CA ARG A 378 13.77 -23.51 18.87
C ARG A 378 13.27 -24.96 18.79
N ILE A 379 11.96 -25.15 18.58
CA ILE A 379 11.35 -26.48 18.40
C ILE A 379 11.93 -27.18 17.17
N TYR A 380 12.17 -26.45 16.09
CA TYR A 380 12.77 -27.00 14.88
C TYR A 380 14.26 -27.32 15.06
N ALA A 381 15.00 -26.41 15.69
CA ALA A 381 16.44 -26.52 15.83
C ALA A 381 16.89 -27.59 16.84
N ASP A 382 16.09 -27.84 17.89
CA ASP A 382 16.39 -28.78 18.96
C ASP A 382 15.31 -29.87 19.05
N PRO A 383 15.56 -31.07 18.50
CA PRO A 383 14.58 -32.16 18.49
C PRO A 383 14.10 -32.58 19.87
N GLU A 384 14.85 -32.33 20.95
CA GLU A 384 14.50 -32.70 22.33
C GLU A 384 13.71 -31.61 23.07
N PHE A 385 13.68 -30.39 22.54
CA PHE A 385 13.05 -29.26 23.22
C PHE A 385 11.54 -29.48 23.38
N ALA A 386 11.05 -29.27 24.61
CA ALA A 386 9.64 -29.39 25.00
C ALA A 386 8.98 -30.78 24.78
N ARG A 387 9.71 -31.80 24.32
CA ARG A 387 9.17 -33.14 23.94
C ARG A 387 8.47 -33.90 25.05
N ALA A 388 8.66 -33.51 26.30
CA ALA A 388 7.91 -34.05 27.43
C ALA A 388 6.39 -33.83 27.31
N PHE A 389 5.95 -32.85 26.52
CA PHE A 389 4.53 -32.63 26.21
C PHE A 389 4.09 -33.55 25.07
N ARG A 390 3.34 -34.60 25.40
CA ARG A 390 2.97 -35.72 24.53
C ARG A 390 1.68 -35.51 23.74
N TYR A 391 0.85 -34.55 24.17
CA TYR A 391 -0.53 -34.35 23.68
C TYR A 391 -1.51 -35.47 24.11
N ASP A 392 -1.19 -36.24 25.15
CA ASP A 392 -2.08 -37.29 25.64
C ASP A 392 -3.21 -36.74 26.52
N SER A 393 -4.04 -37.65 27.06
CA SER A 393 -5.18 -37.28 27.90
C SER A 393 -4.80 -36.52 29.18
N GLU A 394 -3.61 -36.73 29.73
CA GLU A 394 -3.15 -36.01 30.92
C GLU A 394 -2.71 -34.59 30.54
N ASP A 395 -1.89 -34.46 29.49
CA ASP A 395 -1.36 -33.19 29.03
C ASP A 395 -2.47 -32.25 28.53
N ILE A 396 -3.49 -32.76 27.84
CA ILE A 396 -4.61 -31.93 27.38
C ILE A 396 -5.49 -31.45 28.53
N ARG A 397 -5.73 -32.28 29.55
CA ARG A 397 -6.41 -31.83 30.77
C ARG A 397 -5.59 -30.76 31.49
N ARG A 398 -4.27 -30.94 31.58
CA ARG A 398 -3.35 -29.97 32.18
C ARG A 398 -3.36 -28.64 31.41
N ALA A 399 -3.23 -28.69 30.09
CA ALA A 399 -3.21 -27.51 29.22
C ALA A 399 -4.49 -26.67 29.39
N ARG A 400 -5.67 -27.30 29.29
CA ARG A 400 -6.97 -26.63 29.48
C ARG A 400 -7.11 -25.98 30.85
N ARG A 401 -6.66 -26.67 31.92
CA ARG A 401 -6.64 -26.13 33.28
C ARG A 401 -5.72 -24.91 33.37
N ASN A 402 -4.50 -25.02 32.84
CA ASN A 402 -3.54 -23.93 32.84
C ASN A 402 -4.04 -22.70 32.06
N GLU A 403 -4.68 -22.89 30.90
CA GLU A 403 -5.28 -21.82 30.10
C GLU A 403 -6.37 -21.09 30.86
N THR A 404 -7.23 -21.85 31.56
CA THR A 404 -8.30 -21.29 32.40
C THR A 404 -7.70 -20.47 33.53
N ILE A 405 -6.71 -20.99 34.24
CA ILE A 405 -6.06 -20.27 35.36
C ILE A 405 -5.30 -19.05 34.83
N ALA A 406 -4.66 -19.14 33.66
CA ALA A 406 -3.99 -18.02 33.02
C ALA A 406 -4.98 -16.91 32.63
N GLY A 407 -6.13 -17.25 32.04
CA GLY A 407 -7.19 -16.27 31.75
C GLY A 407 -7.72 -15.58 33.00
N GLN A 408 -7.86 -16.32 34.10
CA GLN A 408 -8.32 -15.78 35.38
C GLN A 408 -7.26 -14.89 36.05
N LYS A 409 -6.05 -15.40 36.23
CA LYS A 409 -5.03 -14.81 37.13
C LYS A 409 -3.84 -14.17 36.40
N GLY A 410 -3.73 -14.29 35.08
CA GLY A 410 -2.65 -13.71 34.28
C GLY A 410 -1.26 -14.10 34.81
N LEU A 411 -0.39 -13.11 34.98
CA LEU A 411 0.99 -13.30 35.44
C LEU A 411 1.12 -13.80 36.89
N VAL A 412 0.08 -13.69 37.73
CA VAL A 412 0.11 -14.21 39.12
C VAL A 412 -0.48 -15.63 39.22
N ALA A 413 -0.79 -16.26 38.10
CA ALA A 413 -1.25 -17.64 38.06
C ALA A 413 -0.19 -18.61 38.61
N GLU A 414 -0.64 -19.61 39.37
CA GLU A 414 0.11 -20.83 39.65
C GLU A 414 -0.48 -21.93 38.76
N ILE A 415 0.35 -22.46 37.86
CA ILE A 415 -0.04 -23.46 36.86
C ILE A 415 0.68 -24.78 37.13
N ASP A 416 0.19 -25.87 36.52
CA ASP A 416 0.93 -27.12 36.50
C ASP A 416 1.97 -27.04 35.37
N ASN A 417 3.27 -27.15 35.68
CA ASN A 417 4.33 -27.06 34.69
C ASN A 417 4.06 -28.05 33.52
N PRO A 418 3.97 -27.57 32.27
CA PRO A 418 3.54 -28.40 31.14
C PRO A 418 4.40 -29.65 30.92
N PHE A 419 5.67 -29.62 31.34
CA PHE A 419 6.66 -30.66 31.06
C PHE A 419 6.91 -31.61 32.24
N THR A 420 6.59 -31.19 33.46
CA THR A 420 6.90 -31.97 34.68
C THR A 420 5.68 -32.25 35.55
N GLY A 421 4.56 -31.57 35.31
CA GLY A 421 3.34 -31.65 36.13
C GLY A 421 3.44 -31.03 37.52
N LYS A 422 4.60 -30.47 37.91
CA LYS A 422 4.79 -29.81 39.21
C LYS A 422 4.25 -28.38 39.19
N PRO A 423 3.75 -27.83 40.30
CA PRO A 423 3.35 -26.43 40.37
C PRO A 423 4.50 -25.48 40.00
N ILE A 424 4.19 -24.42 39.24
CA ILE A 424 5.10 -23.33 38.88
C ILE A 424 4.30 -22.04 38.72
N THR A 425 4.88 -20.90 39.11
CA THR A 425 4.22 -19.61 38.85
C THR A 425 4.38 -19.22 37.38
N MET A 426 3.43 -18.45 36.85
CA MET A 426 3.48 -18.00 35.46
C MET A 426 4.74 -17.16 35.16
N ARG A 427 5.17 -16.31 36.10
CA ARG A 427 6.42 -15.53 35.94
C ARG A 427 7.67 -16.40 35.93
N GLU A 428 7.72 -17.47 36.73
CA GLU A 428 8.83 -18.43 36.69
C GLU A 428 8.82 -19.24 35.39
N PHE A 429 7.64 -19.60 34.89
CA PHE A 429 7.51 -20.27 33.59
C PHE A 429 7.93 -19.36 32.44
N LEU A 430 7.55 -18.07 32.47
CA LEU A 430 8.03 -17.06 31.52
C LEU A 430 9.55 -16.90 31.60
N ARG A 431 10.11 -16.76 32.81
CA ARG A 431 11.57 -16.67 33.01
C ARG A 431 12.31 -17.86 32.41
N TRP A 432 11.85 -19.07 32.74
CA TRP A 432 12.40 -20.30 32.18
C TRP A 432 12.32 -20.30 30.65
N THR A 433 11.18 -19.87 30.08
CA THR A 433 10.99 -19.83 28.63
C THR A 433 11.96 -18.85 27.97
N LEU A 434 12.09 -17.64 28.51
CA LEU A 434 13.04 -16.63 28.05
C LEU A 434 14.48 -17.14 28.12
N ASP A 435 14.87 -17.80 29.22
CA ASP A 435 16.20 -18.40 29.36
C ASP A 435 16.48 -19.49 28.31
N LYS A 436 15.46 -20.25 27.89
CA LYS A 436 15.61 -21.30 26.87
C LYS A 436 15.73 -20.76 25.46
N VAL A 437 15.09 -19.64 25.14
CA VAL A 437 15.18 -19.01 23.82
C VAL A 437 16.31 -17.98 23.72
N ARG A 438 16.82 -17.47 24.85
CA ARG A 438 17.85 -16.42 24.90
C ARG A 438 19.05 -16.68 23.98
N PRO A 439 19.71 -17.86 24.00
CA PRO A 439 20.89 -18.07 23.14
C PRO A 439 20.58 -17.94 21.64
N LEU A 440 19.35 -18.29 21.23
CA LEU A 440 18.90 -18.14 19.84
C LEU A 440 18.53 -16.68 19.55
N ALA A 441 17.85 -16.02 20.47
CA ALA A 441 17.46 -14.62 20.34
C ALA A 441 18.68 -13.69 20.24
N GLU A 442 19.72 -13.93 21.06
CA GLU A 442 20.98 -13.19 20.99
C GLU A 442 21.71 -13.45 19.66
N ALA A 443 21.69 -14.69 19.15
CA ALA A 443 22.31 -15.03 17.87
C ALA A 443 21.56 -14.45 16.64
N LEU A 444 20.32 -14.00 16.82
CA LEU A 444 19.47 -13.39 15.78
C LEU A 444 19.28 -11.87 16.00
N ASP A 445 19.95 -11.27 16.99
CA ASP A 445 19.79 -9.86 17.38
C ASP A 445 18.33 -9.47 17.73
N GLN A 446 17.58 -10.43 18.31
CA GLN A 446 16.17 -10.29 18.67
C GLN A 446 15.93 -10.17 20.18
N TRP A 447 16.97 -10.28 21.02
CA TRP A 447 16.82 -10.30 22.48
C TRP A 447 16.23 -9.01 23.06
N ASP A 448 16.58 -7.86 22.48
CA ASP A 448 16.08 -6.56 22.94
C ASP A 448 14.59 -6.36 22.65
N GLN A 449 14.06 -7.01 21.61
CA GLN A 449 12.62 -7.00 21.30
C GLN A 449 11.78 -7.68 22.38
N LEU A 450 12.38 -8.53 23.23
CA LEU A 450 11.69 -9.21 24.33
C LEU A 450 11.65 -8.36 25.61
N HIS A 451 12.04 -7.07 25.57
CA HIS A 451 12.11 -6.21 26.74
C HIS A 451 10.82 -6.17 27.57
N PRO A 452 9.60 -5.97 26.99
CA PRO A 452 8.36 -5.98 27.77
C PRO A 452 8.14 -7.28 28.56
N LEU A 453 8.50 -8.42 27.97
CA LEU A 453 8.39 -9.73 28.64
C LEU A 453 9.43 -9.90 29.75
N LYS A 454 10.63 -9.31 29.61
CA LYS A 454 11.65 -9.27 30.66
C LYS A 454 11.18 -8.43 31.85
N GLU A 455 10.51 -7.31 31.60
CA GLU A 455 9.88 -6.51 32.66
C GLU A 455 8.77 -7.28 33.38
N MET A 456 7.95 -8.05 32.63
CA MET A 456 6.98 -8.97 33.22
C MET A 456 7.65 -10.10 34.03
N VAL A 457 8.88 -10.49 33.75
CA VAL A 457 9.62 -11.39 34.67
C VAL A 457 10.07 -10.66 35.94
N ALA A 458 10.38 -9.38 35.84
CA ALA A 458 10.84 -8.52 36.94
C ALA A 458 9.70 -8.01 37.84
N GLY A 459 8.44 -8.13 37.43
CA GLY A 459 7.28 -7.77 38.25
C GLY A 459 6.28 -6.85 37.56
N ALA A 460 6.58 -6.34 36.36
CA ALA A 460 5.66 -5.47 35.64
C ALA A 460 4.31 -6.15 35.38
N PRO A 461 3.20 -5.40 35.41
CA PRO A 461 1.86 -5.90 35.10
C PRO A 461 1.67 -6.13 33.58
N ASN A 462 0.74 -7.02 33.21
CA ASN A 462 0.21 -7.07 31.84
C ASN A 462 -0.82 -5.96 31.60
N THR A 463 -1.29 -5.81 30.36
CA THR A 463 -2.24 -4.75 29.97
C THR A 463 -3.53 -4.81 30.77
N ALA A 464 -4.12 -5.99 30.95
CA ALA A 464 -5.33 -6.15 31.76
C ALA A 464 -5.14 -5.73 33.24
N GLN A 465 -3.98 -6.02 33.83
CA GLN A 465 -3.63 -5.56 35.18
C GLN A 465 -3.50 -4.04 35.25
N ARG A 466 -2.82 -3.42 34.28
CA ARG A 466 -2.68 -1.95 34.21
C ARG A 466 -4.05 -1.28 34.08
N LEU A 467 -4.89 -1.74 33.16
CA LEU A 467 -6.25 -1.22 32.98
C LEU A 467 -7.08 -1.38 34.27
N ARG A 468 -7.00 -2.53 34.94
CA ARG A 468 -7.71 -2.75 36.22
C ARG A 468 -7.23 -1.80 37.31
N GLU A 469 -5.93 -1.59 37.44
CA GLU A 469 -5.34 -0.66 38.41
C GLU A 469 -5.74 0.79 38.12
N GLU A 470 -5.68 1.21 36.86
CA GLU A 470 -6.11 2.54 36.40
C GLU A 470 -7.60 2.80 36.68
N VAL A 471 -8.48 1.85 36.39
CA VAL A 471 -9.92 1.98 36.62
C VAL A 471 -10.25 1.95 38.11
N ARG A 472 -9.66 1.03 38.88
CA ARG A 472 -9.86 0.97 40.34
C ARG A 472 -9.43 2.25 41.05
N ALA A 473 -8.40 2.93 40.56
CA ALA A 473 -7.97 4.22 41.11
C ALA A 473 -9.07 5.29 41.00
N GLN A 474 -10.01 5.14 40.05
CA GLN A 474 -11.10 6.09 39.82
C GLN A 474 -12.42 5.66 40.47
N ILE A 475 -12.77 4.37 40.44
CA ILE A 475 -14.07 3.87 40.96
C ILE A 475 -14.00 3.34 42.40
N GLY A 476 -12.81 3.22 42.99
CA GLY A 476 -12.61 2.75 44.36
C GLY A 476 -12.88 1.26 44.54
N LEU A 477 -13.72 0.91 45.53
CA LEU A 477 -14.08 -0.49 45.85
C LEU A 477 -15.26 -1.01 45.01
N GLY A 478 -15.89 -0.15 44.19
CA GLY A 478 -16.93 -0.57 43.25
C GLY A 478 -16.34 -1.39 42.10
N ASP A 479 -17.19 -2.16 41.43
CA ASP A 479 -16.86 -2.94 40.24
C ASP A 479 -17.52 -2.37 38.97
N GLU A 480 -18.57 -1.56 39.11
CA GLU A 480 -19.23 -0.91 37.98
C GLU A 480 -18.36 0.23 37.41
N VAL A 481 -18.07 0.16 36.12
CA VAL A 481 -17.33 1.18 35.37
C VAL A 481 -18.32 2.20 34.80
N PRO A 482 -18.24 3.49 35.18
CA PRO A 482 -19.08 4.52 34.60
C PRO A 482 -18.93 4.59 33.06
N PRO A 483 -20.02 4.78 32.30
CA PRO A 483 -19.96 4.87 30.83
C PRO A 483 -18.96 5.91 30.31
N GLU A 484 -18.88 7.08 30.94
CA GLU A 484 -17.92 8.13 30.59
C GLU A 484 -16.48 7.67 30.79
N LEU A 485 -16.18 7.01 31.91
CA LEU A 485 -14.85 6.47 32.16
C LEU A 485 -14.49 5.39 31.14
N PHE A 486 -15.42 4.52 30.78
CA PHE A 486 -15.16 3.53 29.75
C PHE A 486 -14.90 4.17 28.38
N ARG A 487 -15.63 5.24 28.03
CA ARG A 487 -15.38 6.03 26.80
C ARG A 487 -14.02 6.71 26.80
N GLU A 488 -13.53 7.18 27.96
CA GLU A 488 -12.16 7.69 28.10
C GLU A 488 -11.11 6.60 27.82
N ILE A 489 -11.34 5.36 28.29
CA ILE A 489 -10.45 4.23 28.03
C ILE A 489 -10.41 3.90 26.54
N VAL A 490 -11.57 3.84 25.88
CA VAL A 490 -11.67 3.64 24.42
C VAL A 490 -10.90 4.73 23.69
N THR A 491 -11.17 6.01 24.02
CA THR A 491 -10.50 7.15 23.37
C THR A 491 -8.99 7.16 23.61
N LYS A 492 -8.53 6.77 24.81
CA LYS A 492 -7.09 6.63 25.13
C LYS A 492 -6.45 5.54 24.26
N HIS A 493 -7.16 4.44 23.99
CA HIS A 493 -6.69 3.37 23.13
C HIS A 493 -6.61 3.80 21.66
N GLU A 494 -7.63 4.50 21.14
CA GLU A 494 -7.62 5.06 19.77
C GLU A 494 -6.45 6.03 19.58
N LYS A 495 -6.18 6.87 20.58
CA LYS A 495 -5.04 7.78 20.57
C LYS A 495 -3.69 7.05 20.61
N MET A 496 -3.58 5.96 21.35
CA MET A 496 -2.39 5.11 21.34
C MET A 496 -2.13 4.55 19.93
N ILE A 497 -3.17 4.10 19.22
CA ILE A 497 -3.05 3.65 17.83
C ILE A 497 -2.56 4.79 16.93
N GLU A 498 -3.09 6.00 17.07
CA GLU A 498 -2.62 7.19 16.34
C GLU A 498 -1.11 7.44 16.53
N GLU A 499 -0.67 7.50 17.79
CA GLU A 499 0.74 7.73 18.14
C GLU A 499 1.66 6.61 17.64
N GLU A 500 1.20 5.36 17.68
CA GLU A 500 1.96 4.21 17.20
C GLU A 500 2.05 4.15 15.68
N VAL A 501 0.97 4.46 14.95
CA VAL A 501 1.01 4.57 13.48
C VAL A 501 1.93 5.71 13.04
N GLU A 502 1.91 6.83 13.75
CA GLU A 502 2.84 7.94 13.52
C GLU A 502 4.31 7.54 13.77
N TYR A 503 4.57 6.80 14.85
CA TYR A 503 5.89 6.23 15.12
C TYR A 503 6.34 5.30 13.98
N ILE A 504 5.47 4.40 13.52
CA ILE A 504 5.75 3.49 12.41
C ILE A 504 6.08 4.28 11.14
N ALA A 505 5.24 5.25 10.77
CA ALA A 505 5.46 6.10 9.60
C ALA A 505 6.79 6.88 9.66
N SER A 506 7.24 7.23 10.86
CA SER A 506 8.50 7.95 11.10
C SER A 506 9.74 7.06 11.04
N SER A 507 9.59 5.74 11.20
CA SER A 507 10.71 4.82 11.41
C SER A 507 10.90 3.80 10.30
N VAL A 508 9.88 3.54 9.46
CA VAL A 508 9.96 2.58 8.33
C VAL A 508 11.16 2.80 7.41
N ALA A 509 11.59 4.06 7.19
CA ALA A 509 12.74 4.37 6.35
C ALA A 509 14.07 3.82 6.89
N LEU A 510 14.16 3.59 8.21
CA LEU A 510 15.36 3.13 8.90
C LEU A 510 15.50 1.60 8.91
N TRP A 511 14.55 0.87 8.33
CA TRP A 511 14.53 -0.59 8.43
C TRP A 511 14.95 -1.23 7.12
N ASP A 512 15.82 -2.22 7.22
CA ASP A 512 16.27 -2.97 6.04
C ASP A 512 15.29 -4.07 5.65
N ASP A 513 14.48 -4.56 6.59
CA ASP A 513 13.52 -5.64 6.38
C ASP A 513 12.15 -5.11 5.93
N GLU A 514 11.77 -5.46 4.70
CA GLU A 514 10.40 -5.30 4.17
C GLU A 514 9.86 -3.85 4.18
N LYS A 515 10.76 -2.85 4.28
CA LYS A 515 10.44 -1.41 4.15
C LYS A 515 9.69 -1.06 2.88
N GLU A 516 9.89 -1.81 1.80
CA GLU A 516 9.18 -1.60 0.55
C GLU A 516 7.70 -1.96 0.68
N LYS A 517 7.36 -3.11 1.29
CA LYS A 517 5.98 -3.54 1.52
C LYS A 517 5.24 -2.55 2.42
N LEU A 518 5.79 -2.28 3.60
CA LEU A 518 5.18 -1.36 4.58
C LEU A 518 5.16 0.08 4.07
N GLY A 519 6.25 0.52 3.43
CA GLY A 519 6.37 1.88 2.88
C GLY A 519 5.36 2.13 1.76
N ASP A 520 5.11 1.15 0.90
CA ASP A 520 4.11 1.27 -0.16
C ASP A 520 2.69 1.44 0.41
N ILE A 521 2.30 0.61 1.39
CA ILE A 521 1.00 0.71 2.07
C ILE A 521 0.85 2.06 2.76
N LEU A 522 1.85 2.49 3.54
CA LEU A 522 1.82 3.80 4.22
C LEU A 522 1.68 4.95 3.23
N ASN A 523 2.39 4.92 2.11
CA ASN A 523 2.32 5.98 1.11
C ASN A 523 0.96 6.05 0.43
N ARG A 524 0.34 4.91 0.11
CA ARG A 524 -1.02 4.86 -0.46
C ARG A 524 -2.06 5.40 0.53
N LEU A 525 -2.00 4.95 1.78
CA LEU A 525 -2.90 5.40 2.84
C LEU A 525 -2.73 6.88 3.18
N ARG A 526 -1.49 7.39 3.15
CA ARG A 526 -1.18 8.81 3.34
C ARG A 526 -1.84 9.69 2.28
N SER A 527 -1.73 9.31 1.00
CA SER A 527 -2.35 10.04 -0.11
C SER A 527 -3.86 10.19 0.08
N GLN A 528 -4.53 9.13 0.55
CA GLN A 528 -5.96 9.17 0.83
C GLN A 528 -6.30 10.00 2.07
N ALA A 529 -5.55 9.83 3.16
CA ALA A 529 -5.71 10.64 4.37
C ALA A 529 -5.47 12.14 4.11
N HIS A 530 -4.67 12.49 3.09
CA HIS A 530 -4.46 13.88 2.70
C HIS A 530 -5.77 14.58 2.27
N LYS A 531 -6.69 13.84 1.64
CA LYS A 531 -7.97 14.34 1.13
C LYS A 531 -8.94 14.76 2.25
N ASP A 532 -8.72 14.29 3.48
CA ASP A 532 -9.49 14.67 4.66
C ASP A 532 -8.57 15.31 5.72
N PRO A 533 -8.55 16.65 5.84
CA PRO A 533 -7.71 17.35 6.82
C PRO A 533 -7.99 16.97 8.29
N LEU A 534 -9.16 16.40 8.59
CA LEU A 534 -9.59 16.00 9.92
C LEU A 534 -9.42 14.50 10.20
N ALA A 535 -8.88 13.75 9.23
CA ALA A 535 -8.60 12.32 9.40
C ALA A 535 -7.78 12.06 10.68
N PRO A 536 -8.26 11.17 11.59
CA PRO A 536 -7.56 10.84 12.83
C PRO A 536 -6.13 10.34 12.60
N ILE A 537 -5.90 9.59 11.52
CA ILE A 537 -4.62 8.99 11.18
C ILE A 537 -4.08 9.61 9.90
N ARG A 538 -2.92 10.25 9.97
CA ARG A 538 -2.29 10.92 8.81
C ARG A 538 -1.33 10.03 8.02
N TYR A 539 -0.83 8.94 8.62
CA TYR A 539 0.22 8.07 8.05
C TYR A 539 1.51 8.80 7.61
N SER A 540 1.72 10.02 8.13
CA SER A 540 2.88 10.87 7.86
C SER A 540 3.86 10.82 9.04
N ALA A 541 5.14 10.95 8.74
CA ALA A 541 6.16 11.10 9.77
C ALA A 541 6.01 12.46 10.47
N LYS A 542 6.28 12.50 11.79
CA LYS A 542 6.33 13.75 12.54
C LYS A 542 7.54 14.57 12.09
N GLN A 543 7.36 15.88 11.92
CA GLN A 543 8.36 16.81 11.38
C GLN A 543 9.72 16.74 12.14
N GLU A 544 9.68 16.44 13.44
CA GLU A 544 10.84 16.33 14.31
C GLU A 544 11.68 15.05 14.09
N ASN A 545 11.11 13.99 13.48
CA ASN A 545 11.80 12.71 13.25
C ASN A 545 12.37 12.55 11.84
N LEU A 546 11.99 13.41 10.89
CA LEU A 546 12.57 13.43 9.53
C LEU A 546 14.04 13.89 9.51
N ILE A 547 14.56 14.39 10.65
CA ILE A 547 15.82 15.13 10.75
C ILE A 547 17.06 14.21 10.88
N ASN A 548 16.92 12.88 11.03
CA ASN A 548 18.05 11.98 11.32
C ASN A 548 18.41 10.97 10.19
N ILE A 549 18.17 11.29 8.92
CA ILE A 549 18.78 10.53 7.81
C ILE A 549 20.07 11.25 7.40
N GLU A 550 21.22 10.73 7.85
CA GLU A 550 22.53 11.19 7.39
C GLU A 550 22.88 10.53 6.05
N TYR A 551 23.01 11.34 5.00
CA TYR A 551 23.50 10.90 3.71
C TYR A 551 25.02 11.12 3.60
N PRO A 552 25.78 10.18 3.02
CA PRO A 552 27.22 10.35 2.83
C PRO A 552 27.62 11.58 2.02
N ASN A 553 26.79 11.99 1.06
CA ASN A 553 26.96 13.20 0.25
C ASN A 553 25.64 13.64 -0.41
N ILE A 554 25.64 14.83 -1.00
CA ILE A 554 24.46 15.42 -1.65
C ILE A 554 23.92 14.57 -2.81
N THR A 555 24.81 13.96 -3.60
CA THR A 555 24.41 13.10 -4.72
C THR A 555 23.64 11.88 -4.21
N SER A 556 24.09 11.24 -3.13
CA SER A 556 23.41 10.09 -2.54
C SER A 556 22.02 10.43 -1.99
N GLU A 557 21.84 11.63 -1.44
CA GLU A 557 20.52 12.10 -1.01
C GLU A 557 19.58 12.29 -2.21
N ILE A 558 20.04 12.98 -3.25
CA ILE A 558 19.25 13.23 -4.45
C ILE A 558 18.87 11.92 -5.14
N VAL A 559 19.81 10.97 -5.24
CA VAL A 559 19.56 9.64 -5.82
C VAL A 559 18.54 8.85 -5.00
N ASP A 560 18.63 8.85 -3.66
CA ASP A 560 17.63 8.19 -2.81
C ASP A 560 16.23 8.80 -2.99
N LEU A 561 16.15 10.13 -3.02
CA LEU A 561 14.89 10.84 -3.25
C LEU A 561 14.31 10.54 -4.64
N ALA A 562 15.15 10.50 -5.66
CA ALA A 562 14.74 10.14 -7.03
C ALA A 562 14.27 8.68 -7.12
N ILE A 563 14.96 7.74 -6.47
CA ILE A 563 14.55 6.33 -6.37
C ILE A 563 13.14 6.23 -5.77
N ARG A 564 12.85 6.98 -4.71
CA ARG A 564 11.54 6.99 -4.07
C ARG A 564 10.46 7.56 -4.99
N LEU A 565 10.75 8.61 -5.75
CA LEU A 565 9.84 9.17 -6.75
C LEU A 565 9.61 8.21 -7.94
N ILE A 566 10.65 7.52 -8.43
CA ILE A 566 10.56 6.58 -9.56
C ILE A 566 9.70 5.37 -9.20
N ARG A 567 9.76 4.90 -7.94
CA ARG A 567 8.90 3.82 -7.45
C ARG A 567 7.40 4.14 -7.47
N ILE A 568 7.02 5.41 -7.60
CA ILE A 568 5.64 5.84 -7.76
C ILE A 568 5.31 5.88 -9.26
N PRO A 569 4.51 4.95 -9.81
CA PRO A 569 4.19 4.88 -11.24
C PRO A 569 3.14 5.94 -11.65
N SER A 570 3.52 7.21 -11.60
CA SER A 570 2.70 8.38 -11.94
C SER A 570 2.47 8.54 -13.46
N VAL A 571 1.82 7.57 -14.09
CA VAL A 571 1.65 7.49 -15.55
C VAL A 571 0.47 8.33 -16.06
N THR A 572 0.70 9.20 -17.05
CA THR A 572 -0.31 10.11 -17.65
C THR A 572 -0.41 10.01 -19.17
N ALA A 573 0.70 9.80 -19.88
CA ALA A 573 0.68 9.58 -21.34
C ALA A 573 0.38 8.11 -21.69
N SER A 574 -0.81 7.64 -21.32
CA SER A 574 -1.31 6.30 -21.63
C SER A 574 -2.84 6.31 -21.76
N ALA A 575 -3.39 5.32 -22.46
CA ALA A 575 -4.83 5.09 -22.47
C ALA A 575 -5.38 4.76 -21.07
N ASN A 576 -4.53 4.20 -20.19
CA ASN A 576 -4.86 3.84 -18.82
C ASN A 576 -4.01 4.68 -17.85
N GLU A 577 -4.36 5.95 -17.68
CA GLU A 577 -3.69 6.84 -16.73
C GLU A 577 -3.77 6.32 -15.29
N ARG A 578 -2.71 6.52 -14.51
CA ARG A 578 -2.61 6.10 -13.11
C ARG A 578 -2.77 7.32 -12.20
N LEU A 579 -3.95 7.96 -12.23
CA LEU A 579 -4.17 9.24 -11.56
C LEU A 579 -3.89 9.20 -10.05
N ASP A 580 -4.28 8.12 -9.35
CA ASP A 580 -3.98 7.97 -7.92
C ASP A 580 -2.47 8.00 -7.62
N GLU A 581 -1.65 7.49 -8.55
CA GLU A 581 -0.20 7.47 -8.45
C GLU A 581 0.42 8.84 -8.77
N VAL A 582 -0.18 9.61 -9.68
CA VAL A 582 0.18 11.02 -9.91
C VAL A 582 -0.11 11.84 -8.65
N HIS A 583 -1.27 11.69 -8.04
CA HIS A 583 -1.62 12.32 -6.76
C HIS A 583 -0.67 11.87 -5.64
N ARG A 584 -0.32 10.58 -5.59
CA ARG A 584 0.66 10.07 -4.61
C ARG A 584 2.04 10.71 -4.76
N ALA A 585 2.52 10.90 -5.99
CA ALA A 585 3.77 11.63 -6.24
C ALA A 585 3.67 13.10 -5.81
N GLY A 586 2.56 13.76 -6.09
CA GLY A 586 2.29 15.13 -5.65
C GLY A 586 2.32 15.28 -4.12
N VAL A 587 1.60 14.41 -3.40
CA VAL A 587 1.59 14.40 -1.92
C VAL A 587 2.98 14.13 -1.35
N PHE A 588 3.74 13.21 -1.94
CA PHE A 588 5.12 12.93 -1.52
C PHE A 588 6.01 14.18 -1.62
N ILE A 589 5.95 14.90 -2.74
CA ILE A 589 6.71 16.13 -2.96
C ILE A 589 6.27 17.22 -2.00
N TYR A 590 4.95 17.41 -1.86
CA TYR A 590 4.34 18.37 -0.94
C TYR A 590 4.83 18.17 0.50
N ASP A 591 4.71 16.94 1.02
CA ASP A 591 5.09 16.60 2.39
C ASP A 591 6.60 16.80 2.62
N TYR A 592 7.43 16.38 1.65
CA TYR A 592 8.89 16.58 1.76
C TYR A 592 9.22 18.06 1.87
N LEU A 593 8.68 18.91 1.00
CA LEU A 593 9.03 20.33 0.98
C LEU A 593 8.46 21.09 2.19
N ARG A 594 7.20 20.81 2.55
CA ARG A 594 6.53 21.44 3.69
C ARG A 594 7.19 21.03 5.01
N SER A 595 7.55 19.74 5.16
CA SER A 595 8.23 19.26 6.37
C SER A 595 9.58 19.92 6.60
N HIS A 596 10.28 20.32 5.52
CA HIS A 596 11.53 21.08 5.61
C HIS A 596 11.35 22.60 5.79
N GLY A 597 10.12 23.10 5.89
CA GLY A 597 9.84 24.51 6.20
C GLY A 597 9.70 25.45 4.99
N LEU A 598 9.60 24.91 3.77
CA LEU A 598 9.33 25.72 2.58
C LEU A 598 7.86 26.16 2.52
N SER A 599 7.59 27.26 1.82
CA SER A 599 6.23 27.72 1.53
C SER A 599 5.70 26.95 0.33
N VAL A 600 4.77 26.03 0.54
CA VAL A 600 4.22 25.14 -0.50
C VAL A 600 2.73 25.40 -0.69
N ARG A 601 2.31 25.71 -1.92
CA ARG A 601 0.91 25.73 -2.35
C ARG A 601 0.65 24.51 -3.24
N PHE A 602 -0.28 23.66 -2.80
CA PHE A 602 -0.68 22.46 -3.53
C PHE A 602 -2.00 22.72 -4.27
N PHE A 603 -2.04 22.39 -5.54
CA PHE A 603 -3.22 22.49 -6.40
C PHE A 603 -3.68 21.06 -6.74
N ASP A 604 -4.46 20.43 -5.87
CA ASP A 604 -4.86 19.01 -5.96
C ASP A 604 -6.37 18.80 -6.15
N GLU A 605 -7.13 19.88 -6.32
CA GLU A 605 -8.59 19.86 -6.48
C GLU A 605 -9.06 19.40 -7.88
N GLN A 606 -8.14 19.23 -8.83
CA GLN A 606 -8.43 18.89 -10.23
C GLN A 606 -7.85 17.53 -10.62
N LYS A 607 -8.08 17.11 -11.86
CA LYS A 607 -7.66 15.79 -12.38
C LYS A 607 -6.17 15.53 -12.14
N TYR A 608 -5.31 16.51 -12.44
CA TYR A 608 -3.88 16.43 -12.21
C TYR A 608 -3.43 17.47 -11.18
N PRO A 609 -2.54 17.10 -10.26
CA PRO A 609 -2.05 18.02 -9.26
C PRO A 609 -0.86 18.85 -9.78
N SER A 610 -0.70 20.04 -9.20
CA SER A 610 0.47 20.90 -9.37
C SER A 610 0.94 21.51 -8.05
N ILE A 611 2.21 21.87 -7.94
CA ILE A 611 2.83 22.34 -6.70
C ILE A 611 3.64 23.60 -6.99
N LEU A 612 3.31 24.70 -6.32
CA LEU A 612 4.12 25.93 -6.30
C LEU A 612 4.88 26.02 -4.98
N VAL A 613 6.19 26.19 -5.06
CA VAL A 613 7.11 26.18 -3.93
C VAL A 613 7.92 27.46 -3.92
N GLY A 614 8.03 28.11 -2.77
CA GLY A 614 8.93 29.25 -2.57
C GLY A 614 9.58 29.23 -1.20
N PHE A 615 10.59 30.07 -1.02
CA PHE A 615 11.11 30.39 0.31
C PHE A 615 10.05 31.16 1.12
N PRO A 616 10.13 31.17 2.46
CA PRO A 616 9.20 31.93 3.30
C PRO A 616 9.07 33.39 2.84
N GLY A 617 7.86 33.80 2.45
CA GLY A 617 7.57 35.15 1.94
C GLY A 617 8.02 35.43 0.49
N GLN A 618 8.52 34.43 -0.25
CA GLN A 618 8.99 34.55 -1.64
C GLN A 618 8.30 33.53 -2.57
N GLY A 619 7.00 33.31 -2.41
CA GLY A 619 6.23 32.41 -3.28
C GLY A 619 6.03 32.92 -4.71
N LEU A 620 6.14 34.23 -4.92
CA LEU A 620 5.95 34.92 -6.20
C LEU A 620 7.29 35.56 -6.61
N ALA A 621 8.18 34.75 -7.17
CA ALA A 621 9.56 35.15 -7.47
C ALA A 621 9.76 35.42 -8.97
N PRO A 622 10.63 36.35 -9.38
CA PRO A 622 10.85 36.67 -10.79
C PRO A 622 11.43 35.49 -11.60
N VAL A 623 12.15 34.58 -10.94
CA VAL A 623 12.67 33.37 -11.57
C VAL A 623 11.83 32.17 -11.15
N MET A 624 11.25 31.47 -12.13
CA MET A 624 10.53 30.22 -11.90
C MET A 624 11.31 29.04 -12.49
N LEU A 625 11.76 28.14 -11.62
CA LEU A 625 12.17 26.80 -12.04
C LEU A 625 10.91 25.97 -12.30
N SER A 626 10.98 25.06 -13.27
CA SER A 626 9.89 24.15 -13.58
C SER A 626 10.35 22.72 -13.80
N GLY A 627 9.47 21.78 -13.48
CA GLY A 627 9.62 20.38 -13.86
C GLY A 627 8.31 19.61 -13.70
N HIS A 628 8.34 18.32 -14.02
CA HIS A 628 7.17 17.47 -13.91
C HIS A 628 7.47 16.16 -13.20
N PHE A 629 6.43 15.56 -12.62
CA PHE A 629 6.54 14.30 -11.86
C PHE A 629 5.64 13.20 -12.41
N ASP A 630 4.86 13.46 -13.45
CA ASP A 630 4.26 12.42 -14.27
C ASP A 630 5.26 11.82 -15.26
N VAL A 631 4.94 10.65 -15.78
CA VAL A 631 5.80 9.89 -16.70
C VAL A 631 4.97 9.22 -17.79
N VAL A 632 5.60 8.88 -18.92
CA VAL A 632 4.96 8.03 -19.93
C VAL A 632 4.81 6.56 -19.48
N GLU A 633 4.02 5.80 -20.24
CA GLU A 633 3.83 4.36 -20.03
C GLU A 633 5.20 3.62 -19.97
N PRO A 634 5.38 2.66 -19.05
CA PRO A 634 6.60 1.88 -19.01
C PRO A 634 6.72 0.98 -20.24
N ASP A 635 7.96 0.69 -20.65
CA ASP A 635 8.30 -0.23 -21.74
C ASP A 635 9.42 -1.19 -21.28
N PRO A 636 9.23 -2.52 -21.28
CA PRO A 636 8.02 -3.23 -21.68
C PRO A 636 6.95 -3.34 -20.58
N ASP A 637 7.34 -3.15 -19.31
CA ASP A 637 6.47 -3.38 -18.15
C ASP A 637 6.91 -2.57 -16.92
N ASP A 638 6.11 -2.70 -15.85
CA ASP A 638 6.30 -2.03 -14.55
C ASP A 638 7.65 -2.31 -13.86
N GLY A 639 8.49 -3.21 -14.39
CA GLY A 639 9.87 -3.38 -13.98
C GLY A 639 10.68 -2.07 -14.04
N GLN A 640 10.30 -1.11 -14.89
CA GLN A 640 10.93 0.22 -14.91
C GLN A 640 10.66 1.08 -13.66
N PHE A 641 9.66 0.72 -12.83
CA PHE A 641 9.41 1.37 -11.53
C PHE A 641 10.18 0.69 -10.37
N LYS A 642 11.06 -0.27 -10.67
CA LYS A 642 12.04 -0.84 -9.75
C LYS A 642 13.41 -0.25 -10.06
N PRO A 643 13.72 0.96 -9.54
CA PRO A 643 14.94 1.64 -9.91
C PRO A 643 16.16 0.86 -9.44
N ARG A 644 17.21 0.89 -10.24
CA ARG A 644 18.47 0.20 -9.95
C ARG A 644 19.66 1.06 -10.35
N ILE A 645 20.73 0.94 -9.58
CA ILE A 645 22.00 1.59 -9.89
C ILE A 645 22.88 0.54 -10.58
N GLU A 646 23.29 0.82 -11.80
CA GLU A 646 24.25 0.00 -12.56
C GLU A 646 25.37 0.89 -13.10
N GLY A 647 26.57 0.75 -12.52
CA GLY A 647 27.67 1.66 -12.80
C GLY A 647 27.32 3.10 -12.39
N ASP A 648 27.53 4.04 -13.31
CA ASP A 648 27.28 5.48 -13.11
C ASP A 648 25.83 5.90 -13.44
N TYR A 649 24.94 4.92 -13.66
CA TYR A 649 23.58 5.18 -14.12
C TYR A 649 22.52 4.74 -13.10
N LEU A 650 21.54 5.61 -12.89
CA LEU A 650 20.28 5.27 -12.24
C LEU A 650 19.25 4.91 -13.31
N TRP A 651 18.84 3.64 -13.34
CA TRP A 651 17.85 3.13 -14.27
C TRP A 651 16.45 3.22 -13.68
N GLY A 652 15.48 3.59 -14.51
CA GLY A 652 14.06 3.60 -14.17
C GLY A 652 13.26 4.61 -14.99
N ARG A 653 11.93 4.40 -15.07
CA ARG A 653 11.03 5.33 -15.77
C ARG A 653 10.92 6.63 -14.97
N GLY A 654 11.20 7.74 -15.65
CA GLY A 654 11.31 9.07 -15.06
C GLY A 654 12.70 9.41 -14.51
N ALA A 655 13.68 8.51 -14.59
CA ALA A 655 15.05 8.83 -14.18
C ALA A 655 15.68 9.88 -15.11
N GLY A 656 15.49 9.71 -16.43
CA GLY A 656 15.95 10.66 -17.44
C GLY A 656 14.96 11.80 -17.67
N ASP A 657 13.68 11.61 -17.32
CA ASP A 657 12.59 12.52 -17.69
C ASP A 657 11.43 12.56 -16.67
N MET A 658 11.48 13.37 -15.61
CA MET A 658 12.62 14.16 -15.13
C MET A 658 12.75 14.13 -13.59
N LYS A 659 12.33 13.02 -12.94
CA LYS A 659 12.23 12.88 -11.47
C LYS A 659 13.56 13.09 -10.73
N VAL A 660 14.72 12.86 -11.36
CA VAL A 660 16.03 13.15 -10.75
C VAL A 660 16.28 14.66 -10.67
N VAL A 661 15.85 15.43 -11.67
CA VAL A 661 15.92 16.89 -11.65
C VAL A 661 14.96 17.45 -10.60
N VAL A 662 13.74 16.90 -10.51
CA VAL A 662 12.77 17.24 -9.45
C VAL A 662 13.38 17.00 -8.06
N ALA A 663 13.97 15.83 -7.82
CA ALA A 663 14.67 15.53 -6.57
C ALA A 663 15.81 16.54 -6.28
N THR A 664 16.57 16.93 -7.31
CA THR A 664 17.63 17.92 -7.18
C THR A 664 17.10 19.29 -6.75
N TYR A 665 15.99 19.75 -7.35
CA TYR A 665 15.35 21.00 -6.93
C TYR A 665 14.85 20.96 -5.49
N MET A 666 14.23 19.85 -5.08
CA MET A 666 13.72 19.67 -3.72
C MET A 666 14.84 19.77 -2.69
N VAL A 667 15.96 19.08 -2.93
CA VAL A 667 17.13 19.09 -2.04
C VAL A 667 17.81 20.47 -2.04
N TRP A 668 17.96 21.11 -3.21
CA TRP A 668 18.56 22.45 -3.31
C TRP A 668 17.74 23.52 -2.56
N LEU A 669 16.42 23.52 -2.69
CA LEU A 669 15.55 24.44 -1.95
C LEU A 669 15.67 24.23 -0.43
N LYS A 670 15.64 22.96 0.01
CA LYS A 670 15.82 22.58 1.41
C LYS A 670 17.16 23.09 1.96
N ASP A 671 18.26 22.82 1.26
CA ASP A 671 19.60 23.22 1.73
C ASP A 671 19.79 24.74 1.71
N THR A 672 19.25 25.42 0.69
CA THR A 672 19.27 26.89 0.62
C THR A 672 18.46 27.50 1.77
N LEU A 673 17.32 26.91 2.13
CA LEU A 673 16.54 27.35 3.28
C LEU A 673 17.32 27.19 4.59
N LYS A 674 18.04 26.08 4.77
CA LYS A 674 18.89 25.80 5.95
C LYS A 674 20.06 26.78 6.09
N GLN A 675 20.58 27.33 4.98
CA GLN A 675 21.63 28.37 5.01
C GLN A 675 21.13 29.70 5.59
N GLY A 676 19.80 29.92 5.61
CA GLY A 676 19.19 31.14 6.15
C GLY A 676 19.06 32.27 5.13
N ALA A 677 18.37 33.33 5.52
CA ALA A 677 18.14 34.50 4.68
C ALA A 677 19.44 35.33 4.46
N PRO A 678 19.58 36.09 3.35
CA PRO A 678 18.58 36.30 2.29
C PRO A 678 18.46 35.09 1.34
N TYR A 679 17.23 34.74 0.98
CA TYR A 679 16.96 33.70 -0.01
C TYR A 679 17.01 34.26 -1.43
N PRO A 680 17.44 33.44 -2.43
CA PRO A 680 17.43 33.86 -3.82
C PRO A 680 15.98 34.05 -4.31
N PRO A 681 15.73 35.01 -5.21
CA PRO A 681 14.40 35.30 -5.76
C PRO A 681 14.00 34.25 -6.79
N ILE A 682 13.90 32.99 -6.37
CA ILE A 682 13.55 31.81 -7.15
C ILE A 682 12.35 31.10 -6.50
N ASN A 683 11.36 30.71 -7.30
CA ASN A 683 10.32 29.75 -6.93
C ASN A 683 10.37 28.53 -7.87
N LEU A 684 9.61 27.48 -7.54
CA LEU A 684 9.55 26.22 -8.29
C LEU A 684 8.09 25.86 -8.55
N LEU A 685 7.76 25.58 -9.81
CA LEU A 685 6.49 24.99 -10.23
C LEU A 685 6.73 23.53 -10.65
N LEU A 686 5.98 22.61 -10.06
CA LEU A 686 5.99 21.19 -10.45
C LEU A 686 4.60 20.79 -10.92
N VAL A 687 4.51 20.14 -12.08
CA VAL A 687 3.23 19.72 -12.68
C VAL A 687 3.14 18.20 -12.82
N GLY A 688 1.93 17.66 -12.71
CA GLY A 688 1.65 16.22 -12.81
C GLY A 688 1.03 15.80 -14.14
N ASN A 689 1.21 16.57 -15.21
CA ASN A 689 0.61 16.30 -16.52
C ASN A 689 1.37 16.89 -17.72
N GLU A 690 2.71 16.96 -17.64
CA GLU A 690 3.53 17.45 -18.76
C GLU A 690 3.40 16.53 -19.98
N GLU A 691 3.49 15.22 -19.74
CA GLU A 691 3.62 14.21 -20.79
C GLU A 691 2.36 14.06 -21.64
N ASN A 692 1.20 14.50 -21.13
CA ASN A 692 -0.06 14.55 -21.88
C ASN A 692 -0.40 15.95 -22.45
N GLY A 693 0.51 16.93 -22.29
CA GLY A 693 0.49 18.22 -22.96
C GLY A 693 -0.01 19.41 -22.14
N GLU A 694 -0.32 19.22 -20.84
CA GLU A 694 -0.68 20.30 -19.89
C GLU A 694 -1.95 21.11 -20.21
N GLY A 695 -2.77 20.65 -21.17
CA GLY A 695 -3.98 21.37 -21.59
C GLY A 695 -5.11 21.38 -20.57
N GLU A 696 -5.06 20.46 -19.61
CA GLU A 696 -6.07 20.24 -18.57
C GLU A 696 -5.88 21.21 -17.38
N ALA A 697 -6.93 21.36 -16.57
CA ALA A 697 -6.90 22.24 -15.40
C ALA A 697 -5.73 21.90 -14.47
N MET A 698 -5.08 22.93 -13.93
CA MET A 698 -3.84 22.89 -13.14
C MET A 698 -2.55 22.51 -13.90
N GLY A 699 -2.56 22.34 -15.23
CA GLY A 699 -1.32 22.40 -16.02
C GLY A 699 -0.63 23.78 -15.95
N THR A 700 0.64 23.88 -16.37
CA THR A 700 1.42 25.14 -16.30
C THR A 700 0.66 26.39 -16.78
N PRO A 701 0.03 26.42 -17.98
CA PRO A 701 -0.64 27.63 -18.46
C PRO A 701 -1.81 28.04 -17.56
N HIS A 702 -2.51 27.08 -16.95
CA HIS A 702 -3.64 27.35 -16.06
C HIS A 702 -3.17 27.89 -14.71
N VAL A 703 -2.10 27.33 -14.15
CA VAL A 703 -1.51 27.82 -12.90
C VAL A 703 -0.96 29.24 -13.08
N LEU A 704 -0.23 29.51 -14.17
CA LEU A 704 0.27 30.86 -14.47
C LEU A 704 -0.88 31.87 -14.61
N ASN A 705 -1.93 31.52 -15.36
CA ASN A 705 -3.12 32.37 -15.50
C ASN A 705 -3.85 32.61 -14.16
N LEU A 706 -3.88 31.60 -13.30
CA LEU A 706 -4.48 31.72 -11.96
C LEU A 706 -3.67 32.71 -11.10
N LEU A 707 -2.34 32.58 -11.06
CA LEU A 707 -1.48 33.47 -10.28
C LEU A 707 -1.54 34.92 -10.79
N GLU A 708 -1.59 35.11 -12.10
CA GLU A 708 -1.77 36.43 -12.72
C GLU A 708 -3.11 37.04 -12.30
N LYS A 709 -4.20 36.27 -12.32
CA LYS A 709 -5.52 36.75 -11.89
C LYS A 709 -5.61 37.07 -10.40
N GLU A 710 -4.99 36.24 -9.56
CA GLU A 710 -5.04 36.40 -8.10
C GLU A 710 -4.15 37.52 -7.59
N SER A 711 -3.00 37.76 -8.23
CA SER A 711 -1.94 38.61 -7.68
C SER A 711 -1.23 39.52 -8.68
N GLY A 712 -1.57 39.46 -9.97
CA GLY A 712 -0.84 40.16 -11.04
C GLY A 712 0.59 39.62 -11.21
N TYR A 713 0.82 38.37 -10.83
CA TYR A 713 2.13 37.73 -10.89
C TYR A 713 2.33 36.95 -12.17
N SER A 714 3.43 37.29 -12.85
CA SER A 714 4.03 36.53 -13.93
C SER A 714 5.54 36.42 -13.67
N PRO A 715 6.18 35.24 -13.85
CA PRO A 715 7.63 35.14 -13.81
C PRO A 715 8.27 35.97 -14.94
N ASP A 716 9.42 36.58 -14.65
CA ASP A 716 10.25 37.30 -15.63
C ASP A 716 11.12 36.35 -16.46
N ILE A 717 11.39 35.15 -15.93
CA ILE A 717 12.00 34.04 -16.66
C ILE A 717 11.48 32.70 -16.14
N PHE A 718 11.24 31.77 -17.06
CA PHE A 718 10.79 30.41 -16.76
C PHE A 718 11.84 29.40 -17.23
N ILE A 719 12.39 28.60 -16.33
CA ILE A 719 13.46 27.63 -16.62
C ILE A 719 12.92 26.21 -16.43
N ALA A 720 12.66 25.51 -17.54
CA ALA A 720 12.26 24.11 -17.53
C ALA A 720 13.49 23.20 -17.34
N GLY A 721 13.44 22.35 -16.30
CA GLY A 721 14.53 21.45 -15.91
C GLY A 721 14.75 20.24 -16.80
N GLU A 722 14.20 20.23 -18.02
CA GLU A 722 14.28 19.07 -18.90
C GLU A 722 15.70 18.76 -19.32
N ARG A 723 15.98 17.48 -19.58
CA ARG A 723 17.32 17.06 -20.00
C ARG A 723 17.76 17.85 -21.24
N THR A 724 18.94 18.45 -21.16
CA THR A 724 19.57 19.15 -22.30
C THR A 724 20.84 18.50 -22.79
N GLU A 725 21.38 17.54 -22.03
CA GLU A 725 22.45 16.68 -22.48
C GLU A 725 21.88 15.31 -22.90
N GLU A 726 22.15 14.90 -24.12
CA GLU A 726 21.60 13.69 -24.74
C GLU A 726 22.64 12.58 -24.98
N SER A 727 23.95 12.88 -24.88
CA SER A 727 25.00 11.85 -25.00
C SER A 727 25.00 10.89 -23.81
N GLY A 728 24.61 11.40 -22.63
CA GLY A 728 24.51 10.63 -21.40
C GLY A 728 25.81 10.51 -20.61
N GLU A 729 26.86 11.25 -21.02
CA GLU A 729 28.13 11.34 -20.29
C GLU A 729 28.55 12.79 -20.01
N GLY A 730 27.87 13.78 -20.60
CA GLY A 730 28.14 15.18 -20.32
C GLY A 730 27.66 15.59 -18.92
N LEU A 731 28.23 16.68 -18.39
CA LEU A 731 27.94 17.14 -17.02
C LEU A 731 27.04 18.38 -16.95
N TRP A 732 27.01 19.20 -18.00
CA TRP A 732 26.46 20.56 -17.93
C TRP A 732 25.23 20.78 -18.82
N GLY A 733 25.10 20.04 -19.92
CA GLY A 733 24.06 20.30 -20.93
C GLY A 733 24.21 21.66 -21.63
N GLU A 734 23.38 21.89 -22.65
CA GLU A 734 23.25 23.20 -23.29
C GLU A 734 22.17 24.03 -22.60
N ILE A 735 22.38 25.32 -22.39
CA ILE A 735 21.31 26.24 -21.99
C ILE A 735 20.51 26.56 -23.25
N CYS A 736 19.36 25.92 -23.43
CA CYS A 736 18.52 26.13 -24.60
C CYS A 736 17.65 27.37 -24.43
N THR A 737 18.03 28.46 -25.09
CA THR A 737 17.28 29.74 -25.06
C THR A 737 16.20 29.82 -26.12
N GLU A 738 16.17 28.86 -27.04
CA GLU A 738 15.13 28.71 -28.06
C GLU A 738 14.53 27.31 -27.97
N ASN A 739 13.21 27.21 -28.08
CA ASN A 739 12.49 25.94 -28.08
C ASN A 739 11.40 25.92 -29.15
N ARG A 740 11.12 24.74 -29.71
CA ARG A 740 10.02 24.56 -30.64
C ARG A 740 8.67 24.59 -29.96
N GLY A 741 7.69 25.09 -30.70
CA GLY A 741 6.28 25.02 -30.33
C GLY A 741 5.66 23.66 -30.62
N ALA A 742 4.40 23.51 -30.23
CA ALA A 742 3.58 22.35 -30.55
C ALA A 742 2.18 22.83 -30.94
N MET A 743 1.70 22.39 -32.09
CA MET A 743 0.35 22.65 -32.55
C MET A 743 -0.26 21.38 -33.10
N ARG A 744 -1.49 21.07 -32.67
CA ARG A 744 -2.23 19.88 -33.07
C ARG A 744 -3.67 20.26 -33.38
N PHE A 745 -4.18 19.82 -34.53
CA PHE A 745 -5.57 20.02 -34.89
C PHE A 745 -6.07 18.93 -35.85
N ASP A 746 -7.37 18.69 -35.81
CA ASP A 746 -8.07 17.76 -36.70
C ASP A 746 -8.87 18.53 -37.74
N LEU A 747 -8.84 18.03 -38.98
CA LEU A 747 -9.74 18.45 -40.06
C LEU A 747 -10.80 17.38 -40.27
N ILE A 748 -12.06 17.77 -40.15
CA ILE A 748 -13.22 16.88 -40.19
C ILE A 748 -14.05 17.18 -41.44
N ALA A 749 -14.28 16.16 -42.25
CA ALA A 749 -15.13 16.20 -43.43
C ALA A 749 -16.43 15.42 -43.15
N THR A 750 -17.58 16.04 -43.42
CA THR A 750 -18.90 15.42 -43.24
C THR A 750 -19.61 15.24 -44.57
N GLY A 751 -20.21 14.07 -44.75
CA GLY A 751 -20.92 13.69 -45.98
C GLY A 751 -22.16 12.86 -45.67
N GLN A 752 -22.69 12.18 -46.69
CA GLN A 752 -23.84 11.28 -46.55
C GLN A 752 -23.54 9.90 -47.12
N ARG A 753 -24.02 8.85 -46.43
CA ARG A 753 -23.93 7.47 -46.92
C ARG A 753 -24.86 7.27 -48.11
N GLY A 754 -24.32 6.72 -49.19
CA GLY A 754 -25.06 6.42 -50.40
C GLY A 754 -24.36 5.35 -51.24
N HIS A 755 -25.05 4.78 -52.23
CA HIS A 755 -24.44 3.81 -53.13
C HIS A 755 -23.51 4.53 -54.10
N SER A 756 -22.23 4.13 -54.18
CA SER A 756 -21.19 4.80 -54.99
C SER A 756 -21.40 4.76 -56.53
N GLY A 757 -22.50 4.19 -57.01
CA GLY A 757 -22.81 4.02 -58.44
C GLY A 757 -24.00 4.85 -58.94
N ILE A 758 -24.59 5.71 -58.11
CA ILE A 758 -25.74 6.56 -58.47
C ILE A 758 -25.22 7.94 -58.93
N ALA A 759 -25.68 8.42 -60.09
CA ALA A 759 -25.36 9.75 -60.58
C ALA A 759 -25.93 10.83 -59.65
N GLY A 760 -25.05 11.66 -59.07
CA GLY A 760 -25.40 12.68 -58.06
C GLY A 760 -24.76 12.47 -56.67
N ALA A 761 -23.80 11.55 -56.53
CA ALA A 761 -23.03 11.39 -55.29
C ALA A 761 -22.37 12.72 -54.86
N GLN A 762 -22.47 13.05 -53.56
CA GLN A 762 -21.78 14.17 -52.95
C GLN A 762 -20.24 14.02 -53.12
N ALA A 763 -19.51 15.12 -52.94
CA ALA A 763 -18.06 15.16 -53.07
C ALA A 763 -17.39 14.01 -52.29
N ASP A 764 -16.42 13.34 -52.91
CA ASP A 764 -15.66 12.28 -52.27
C ASP A 764 -14.87 12.88 -51.10
N LEU A 765 -15.20 12.47 -49.87
CA LEU A 765 -14.53 12.94 -48.65
C LEU A 765 -13.02 12.64 -48.70
N SER A 766 -12.62 11.58 -49.43
CA SER A 766 -11.21 11.24 -49.67
C SER A 766 -10.52 12.32 -50.46
N ASP A 767 -11.13 12.75 -51.58
CA ASP A 767 -10.60 13.85 -52.36
C ASP A 767 -10.57 15.13 -51.52
N GLN A 768 -11.63 15.45 -50.78
CA GLN A 768 -11.67 16.66 -49.95
C GLN A 768 -10.52 16.72 -48.94
N LEU A 769 -10.27 15.63 -48.18
CA LEU A 769 -9.17 15.60 -47.20
C LEU A 769 -7.79 15.55 -47.85
N ILE A 770 -7.63 14.93 -49.03
CA ILE A 770 -6.38 14.97 -49.79
C ILE A 770 -6.07 16.39 -50.30
N HIS A 771 -7.08 17.11 -50.80
CA HIS A 771 -6.93 18.52 -51.20
C HIS A 771 -6.63 19.39 -50.00
N ALA A 772 -7.30 19.16 -48.86
CA ALA A 772 -7.01 19.85 -47.61
C ALA A 772 -5.56 19.63 -47.19
N ARG A 773 -5.07 18.37 -47.20
CA ARG A 773 -3.66 18.05 -46.90
C ARG A 773 -2.70 18.83 -47.78
N ALA A 774 -2.94 18.86 -49.10
CA ALA A 774 -2.10 19.61 -50.02
C ALA A 774 -2.13 21.11 -49.70
N LYS A 775 -3.29 21.66 -49.34
CA LYS A 775 -3.42 23.07 -48.95
C LYS A 775 -2.71 23.38 -47.65
N ILE A 776 -2.85 22.55 -46.61
CA ILE A 776 -2.12 22.72 -45.36
C ILE A 776 -0.61 22.66 -45.60
N GLN A 777 -0.14 21.78 -46.48
CA GLN A 777 1.27 21.73 -46.85
C GLN A 777 1.73 23.00 -47.59
N GLU A 778 0.90 23.58 -48.45
CA GLU A 778 1.16 24.88 -49.11
C GLU A 778 1.24 26.02 -48.09
N LEU A 779 0.27 26.10 -47.16
CA LEU A 779 0.27 27.09 -46.08
C LEU A 779 1.48 26.91 -45.17
N ALA A 780 1.85 25.67 -44.85
CA ALA A 780 3.07 25.36 -44.11
C ALA A 780 4.33 25.85 -44.83
N ASN A 781 4.44 25.67 -46.14
CA ASN A 781 5.56 26.20 -46.92
C ASN A 781 5.62 27.74 -46.94
N LYS A 782 4.45 28.39 -46.78
CA LYS A 782 4.32 29.86 -46.78
C LYS A 782 4.67 30.48 -45.43
N TYR A 783 4.28 29.83 -44.34
CA TYR A 783 4.32 30.40 -42.99
C TYR A 783 5.32 29.74 -42.04
N LEU A 784 5.85 28.56 -42.39
CA LEU A 784 6.81 27.84 -41.58
C LEU A 784 8.17 27.74 -42.29
N THR A 785 9.23 27.75 -41.50
CA THR A 785 10.59 27.51 -41.96
C THR A 785 10.85 26.00 -42.04
N LEU A 786 10.50 25.36 -43.15
CA LEU A 786 10.62 23.89 -43.30
C LEU A 786 12.00 23.39 -43.75
N SER A 787 12.92 24.31 -44.09
CA SER A 787 14.30 23.99 -44.44
C SER A 787 15.24 25.09 -43.96
N SER A 788 16.29 24.71 -43.21
CA SER A 788 17.37 25.62 -42.80
C SER A 788 18.73 24.93 -42.88
N PRO A 789 19.82 25.64 -43.25
CA PRO A 789 21.17 25.08 -43.30
C PRO A 789 21.69 24.50 -41.97
N ASP A 790 21.27 25.08 -40.84
CA ASP A 790 21.64 24.67 -39.48
C ASP A 790 20.70 23.59 -38.89
N LYS A 791 19.74 23.11 -39.69
CA LYS A 791 18.66 22.18 -39.29
C LYS A 791 17.70 22.72 -38.22
N TRP A 792 17.77 24.02 -37.89
CA TRP A 792 16.73 24.70 -37.12
C TRP A 792 15.56 25.03 -38.05
N GLN A 793 14.63 24.08 -38.12
CA GLN A 793 13.49 24.12 -39.02
C GLN A 793 12.27 23.48 -38.36
N SER A 794 11.09 23.85 -38.83
CA SER A 794 9.82 23.31 -38.37
C SER A 794 9.49 21.98 -39.02
N GLN A 795 8.57 21.25 -38.40
CA GLN A 795 8.10 19.97 -38.93
C GLN A 795 6.58 19.97 -39.01
N VAL A 796 6.06 19.42 -40.10
CA VAL A 796 4.62 19.17 -40.28
C VAL A 796 4.44 17.68 -40.55
N ARG A 797 3.53 17.06 -39.80
CA ARG A 797 3.16 15.66 -39.92
C ARG A 797 1.65 15.52 -40.04
N PHE A 798 1.24 14.51 -40.80
CA PHE A 798 -0.15 14.10 -40.96
C PHE A 798 -0.26 12.68 -40.40
N PRO A 799 -0.39 12.50 -39.07
CA PRO A 799 -0.26 11.20 -38.41
C PRO A 799 -1.30 10.17 -38.89
N PHE A 800 -2.50 10.61 -39.25
CA PHE A 800 -3.55 9.72 -39.75
C PHE A 800 -4.52 10.43 -40.70
N ILE A 801 -5.16 9.63 -41.56
CA ILE A 801 -6.37 9.98 -42.32
C ILE A 801 -7.29 8.76 -42.24
N GLN A 802 -8.51 8.94 -41.74
CA GLN A 802 -9.48 7.85 -41.61
C GLN A 802 -10.79 8.22 -42.33
N ILE A 803 -11.17 7.40 -43.32
CA ILE A 803 -12.35 7.61 -44.16
C ILE A 803 -12.94 6.25 -44.53
N GLY A 804 -14.25 6.07 -44.33
CA GLY A 804 -14.94 4.82 -44.65
C GLY A 804 -14.47 3.62 -43.81
N SER A 805 -14.75 2.41 -44.27
CA SER A 805 -14.39 1.16 -43.59
C SER A 805 -13.71 0.19 -44.54
N PRO A 806 -12.56 -0.41 -44.17
CA PRO A 806 -11.87 -1.39 -45.01
C PRO A 806 -12.79 -2.53 -45.45
N GLY A 807 -12.78 -2.84 -46.76
CA GLY A 807 -13.61 -3.91 -47.35
C GLY A 807 -15.01 -3.48 -47.81
N ILE A 808 -15.42 -2.23 -47.55
CA ILE A 808 -16.69 -1.67 -48.04
C ILE A 808 -16.41 -0.72 -49.21
N TYR A 809 -16.76 -1.13 -50.43
CA TYR A 809 -16.46 -0.37 -51.65
C TYR A 809 -17.68 0.35 -52.25
N ASN A 810 -18.89 -0.12 -51.95
CA ASN A 810 -20.11 0.35 -52.60
C ASN A 810 -20.89 1.39 -51.79
N ILE A 811 -20.33 1.89 -50.69
CA ILE A 811 -20.93 2.89 -49.81
C ILE A 811 -20.01 4.12 -49.72
N THR A 812 -20.53 5.32 -49.99
CA THR A 812 -19.81 6.57 -49.74
C THR A 812 -19.68 6.83 -48.24
N ALA A 813 -18.51 7.29 -47.79
CA ALA A 813 -18.30 7.64 -46.38
C ALA A 813 -19.11 8.89 -46.01
N ASP A 814 -19.68 8.89 -44.80
CA ASP A 814 -20.38 10.04 -44.20
C ASP A 814 -19.50 10.85 -43.25
N HIS A 815 -18.32 10.33 -42.91
CA HIS A 815 -17.37 10.96 -42.01
C HIS A 815 -15.93 10.65 -42.44
N GLY A 816 -15.09 11.68 -42.42
CA GLY A 816 -13.65 11.58 -42.61
C GLY A 816 -12.91 12.50 -41.64
N ILE A 817 -11.77 12.06 -41.13
CA ILE A 817 -10.93 12.87 -40.24
C ILE A 817 -9.46 12.76 -40.64
N MET A 818 -8.74 13.88 -40.57
CA MET A 818 -7.29 13.96 -40.75
C MET A 818 -6.66 14.75 -39.60
N GLY A 819 -5.72 14.12 -38.89
CA GLY A 819 -4.91 14.81 -37.89
C GLY A 819 -3.73 15.55 -38.52
N VAL A 820 -3.37 16.69 -37.94
CA VAL A 820 -2.19 17.50 -38.29
C VAL A 820 -1.39 17.82 -37.04
N GLU A 821 -0.08 17.58 -37.06
CA GLU A 821 0.86 18.02 -36.02
C GLU A 821 1.93 18.93 -36.63
N ILE A 822 2.14 20.09 -36.00
CA ILE A 822 3.15 21.08 -36.36
C ILE A 822 4.08 21.30 -35.16
N ARG A 823 5.38 21.21 -35.39
CA ARG A 823 6.43 21.63 -34.45
C ARG A 823 7.11 22.86 -35.03
N SER A 824 6.68 24.05 -34.61
CA SER A 824 7.14 25.33 -35.13
C SER A 824 8.42 25.82 -34.46
N ILE A 825 9.13 26.73 -35.11
CA ILE A 825 10.21 27.52 -34.52
C ILE A 825 9.68 28.93 -34.18
N PRO A 826 10.37 29.72 -33.32
CA PRO A 826 9.91 31.04 -32.89
C PRO A 826 9.69 32.04 -34.03
N GLU A 827 10.39 31.87 -35.15
CA GLU A 827 10.30 32.74 -36.32
C GLU A 827 9.07 32.48 -37.20
N ASP A 828 8.32 31.40 -36.95
CA ASP A 828 7.16 31.02 -37.76
C ASP A 828 5.91 31.84 -37.43
N ASP A 829 5.06 32.04 -38.45
CA ASP A 829 3.78 32.74 -38.31
C ASP A 829 2.62 31.73 -38.20
N LEU A 830 2.46 31.17 -37.00
CA LEU A 830 1.38 30.22 -36.72
C LEU A 830 -0.01 30.84 -36.74
N GLU A 831 -0.14 32.12 -36.36
CA GLU A 831 -1.44 32.81 -36.36
C GLU A 831 -1.98 32.95 -37.77
N SER A 832 -1.15 33.39 -38.73
CA SER A 832 -1.57 33.47 -40.12
C SER A 832 -1.83 32.09 -40.72
N LEU A 833 -1.00 31.08 -40.40
CA LEU A 833 -1.21 29.71 -40.86
C LEU A 833 -2.58 29.20 -40.42
N ILE A 834 -2.96 29.37 -39.15
CA ILE A 834 -4.23 28.85 -38.64
C ILE A 834 -5.42 29.67 -39.13
N ASN A 835 -5.27 30.98 -39.30
CA ASN A 835 -6.33 31.83 -39.82
C ASN A 835 -6.65 31.51 -41.29
N GLU A 836 -5.63 31.32 -42.13
CA GLU A 836 -5.85 30.87 -43.52
C GLU A 836 -6.36 29.43 -43.59
N THR A 837 -5.92 28.56 -42.67
CA THR A 837 -6.46 27.19 -42.55
C THR A 837 -7.94 27.20 -42.20
N LYS A 838 -8.36 27.99 -41.20
CA LYS A 838 -9.77 28.16 -40.81
C LYS A 838 -10.61 28.70 -41.97
N ALA A 839 -10.11 29.71 -42.68
CA ALA A 839 -10.78 30.27 -43.85
C ALA A 839 -10.96 29.21 -44.95
N TYR A 840 -9.91 28.45 -45.26
CA TYR A 840 -9.98 27.35 -46.22
C TYR A 840 -11.00 26.28 -45.80
N CYS A 841 -11.00 25.88 -44.52
CA CYS A 841 -11.93 24.87 -44.01
C CYS A 841 -13.38 25.36 -44.16
N TYR A 842 -13.65 26.61 -43.77
CA TYR A 842 -14.97 27.22 -43.91
C TYR A 842 -15.44 27.28 -45.38
N GLU A 843 -14.58 27.69 -46.31
CA GLU A 843 -14.91 27.76 -47.74
C GLU A 843 -15.16 26.39 -48.38
N ASN A 844 -14.57 25.32 -47.83
CA ASN A 844 -14.64 23.96 -48.39
C ASN A 844 -15.55 23.03 -47.58
N GLY A 845 -16.29 23.55 -46.60
CA GLY A 845 -17.23 22.76 -45.78
C GLY A 845 -16.54 21.75 -44.86
N LEU A 846 -15.31 22.03 -44.44
CA LEU A 846 -14.57 21.25 -43.45
C LEU A 846 -14.71 21.92 -42.07
N GLU A 847 -14.77 21.12 -41.03
CA GLU A 847 -14.63 21.56 -39.65
C GLU A 847 -13.17 21.43 -39.22
N ILE A 848 -12.71 22.36 -38.38
CA ILE A 848 -11.38 22.32 -37.76
C ILE A 848 -11.52 22.31 -36.25
N GLN A 849 -10.91 21.32 -35.61
CA GLN A 849 -10.85 21.19 -34.17
C GLN A 849 -9.40 21.34 -33.70
N ILE A 850 -9.09 22.44 -33.02
CA ILE A 850 -7.74 22.71 -32.50
C ILE A 850 -7.61 22.06 -31.13
N GLY A 851 -6.63 21.16 -30.98
CA GLY A 851 -6.31 20.50 -29.71
C GLY A 851 -5.24 21.23 -28.91
N ALA A 852 -4.22 21.79 -29.58
CA ALA A 852 -3.14 22.55 -28.96
C ALA A 852 -2.59 23.58 -29.96
N MET A 853 -2.14 24.75 -29.48
CA MET A 853 -1.56 25.79 -30.33
C MET A 853 -0.61 26.66 -29.50
N GLU A 854 0.62 26.19 -29.33
CA GLU A 854 1.70 26.90 -28.66
C GLU A 854 2.85 27.16 -29.65
N GLY A 855 3.28 28.41 -29.75
CA GLY A 855 4.40 28.80 -30.60
C GLY A 855 5.76 28.39 -30.05
N GLY A 856 6.76 28.43 -30.93
CA GLY A 856 8.15 28.38 -30.48
C GLY A 856 8.48 29.62 -29.65
N ILE A 857 9.40 29.47 -28.71
CA ILE A 857 9.85 30.57 -27.84
C ILE A 857 11.32 30.88 -28.07
N ALA A 858 11.68 32.16 -27.94
CA ALA A 858 13.05 32.64 -27.95
C ALA A 858 13.22 33.63 -26.79
N CYS A 859 13.99 33.24 -25.78
CA CYS A 859 14.27 34.10 -24.63
C CYS A 859 15.09 35.32 -25.06
N ASP A 860 14.78 36.49 -24.51
CA ASP A 860 15.56 37.70 -24.78
C ASP A 860 17.00 37.50 -24.26
N PRO A 861 18.04 37.61 -25.11
CA PRO A 861 19.43 37.50 -24.68
C PRO A 861 19.83 38.53 -23.61
N THR A 862 19.10 39.64 -23.52
CA THR A 862 19.33 40.71 -22.53
C THR A 862 18.53 40.53 -21.24
N ASN A 863 17.73 39.45 -21.11
CA ASN A 863 16.97 39.17 -19.90
C ASN A 863 17.88 39.18 -18.66
N PRO A 864 17.57 39.99 -17.63
CA PRO A 864 18.47 40.21 -16.50
C PRO A 864 18.65 38.97 -15.62
N TYR A 865 17.80 37.94 -15.77
CA TYR A 865 17.84 36.68 -15.04
C TYR A 865 18.46 35.53 -15.85
N LEU A 866 18.58 35.65 -17.18
CA LEU A 866 19.31 34.70 -18.03
C LEU A 866 20.83 34.85 -17.86
N GLN A 867 21.34 36.09 -17.83
CA GLN A 867 22.79 36.33 -17.73
C GLN A 867 23.45 35.69 -16.49
N PRO A 868 22.86 35.78 -15.27
CA PRO A 868 23.41 35.09 -14.12
C PRO A 868 23.37 33.56 -14.23
N LEU A 869 22.44 32.97 -15.00
CA LEU A 869 22.42 31.52 -15.24
C LEU A 869 23.62 31.10 -16.11
N ILE A 870 23.86 31.84 -17.20
CA ILE A 870 25.01 31.64 -18.08
C ILE A 870 26.32 31.77 -17.29
N GLU A 871 26.41 32.80 -16.44
CA GLU A 871 27.56 33.02 -15.56
C GLU A 871 27.72 31.89 -14.54
N ALA A 872 26.63 31.43 -13.92
CA ALA A 872 26.66 30.35 -12.94
C ALA A 872 27.18 29.03 -13.54
N VAL A 873 26.73 28.67 -14.76
CA VAL A 873 27.27 27.52 -15.50
C VAL A 873 28.75 27.70 -15.81
N GLY A 874 29.17 28.91 -16.18
CA GLY A 874 30.58 29.18 -16.42
C GLY A 874 31.46 29.10 -15.17
N LEU A 875 30.95 29.57 -14.03
CA LEU A 875 31.64 29.50 -12.73
C LEU A 875 31.78 28.06 -12.22
N ALA A 876 30.74 27.24 -12.37
CA ALA A 876 30.76 25.86 -11.91
C ALA A 876 31.58 24.95 -12.84
N SER A 877 31.49 25.17 -14.16
CA SER A 877 32.23 24.36 -15.14
C SER A 877 33.70 24.77 -15.29
N GLY A 878 34.04 26.04 -15.03
CA GLY A 878 35.33 26.62 -15.39
C GLY A 878 35.48 26.90 -16.90
N GLU A 879 34.43 26.70 -17.69
CA GLU A 879 34.39 26.89 -19.13
C GLU A 879 33.28 27.88 -19.53
N LYS A 880 33.19 28.24 -20.82
CA LYS A 880 32.08 29.08 -21.29
C LYS A 880 30.83 28.22 -21.44
N ALA A 881 29.71 28.65 -20.85
CA ALA A 881 28.43 27.96 -21.00
C ALA A 881 28.05 27.80 -22.48
N CYS A 882 27.57 26.61 -22.84
CA CYS A 882 27.07 26.33 -24.18
C CYS A 882 25.62 26.79 -24.30
N LEU A 883 25.31 27.60 -25.31
CA LEU A 883 23.94 28.00 -25.63
C LEU A 883 23.44 27.13 -26.78
N GLY A 884 22.23 26.61 -26.63
CA GLY A 884 21.65 25.63 -27.54
C GLY A 884 20.21 25.96 -27.94
N ARG A 885 19.60 24.99 -28.63
CA ARG A 885 18.18 25.04 -29.01
C ARG A 885 17.55 23.68 -28.74
N LYS A 886 16.39 23.67 -28.08
CA LYS A 886 15.68 22.43 -27.78
C LYS A 886 14.72 22.09 -28.92
N LEU A 887 14.81 20.85 -29.43
CA LEU A 887 13.98 20.39 -30.53
C LEU A 887 12.58 19.92 -30.08
N PRO A 888 12.44 19.13 -29.00
CA PRO A 888 11.13 18.77 -28.44
C PRO A 888 10.53 19.94 -27.65
N GLY A 889 9.22 20.13 -27.76
CA GLY A 889 8.49 21.08 -26.91
C GLY A 889 8.49 20.63 -25.44
N THR A 890 8.54 21.60 -24.52
CA THR A 890 8.55 21.41 -23.06
C THR A 890 7.64 22.44 -22.42
N SER A 891 7.41 22.42 -21.10
CA SER A 891 6.62 23.47 -20.42
C SER A 891 7.14 24.90 -20.64
N ALA A 892 8.40 25.07 -21.05
CA ALA A 892 8.95 26.39 -21.39
C ALA A 892 8.15 27.11 -22.48
N ARG A 893 7.41 26.39 -23.34
CA ARG A 893 6.51 26.98 -24.35
C ARG A 893 5.40 27.87 -23.75
N PHE A 894 5.09 27.68 -22.46
CA PHE A 894 4.10 28.47 -21.72
C PHE A 894 4.70 29.69 -21.03
N ALA A 895 6.02 29.93 -21.17
CA ALA A 895 6.70 31.06 -20.54
C ALA A 895 6.09 32.41 -20.99
N PRO A 896 5.66 33.27 -20.06
CA PRO A 896 5.11 34.57 -20.40
C PRO A 896 6.06 35.41 -21.25
N GLY A 897 5.54 36.01 -22.32
CA GLY A 897 6.33 36.84 -23.25
C GLY A 897 7.48 36.10 -23.95
N GLY A 898 7.44 34.76 -24.01
CA GLY A 898 8.49 33.94 -24.62
C GLY A 898 9.79 33.86 -23.81
N GLN A 899 9.80 34.32 -22.55
CA GLN A 899 10.98 34.32 -21.68
C GLN A 899 11.25 32.94 -21.04
N GLY A 900 11.31 31.90 -21.88
CA GLY A 900 11.51 30.52 -21.46
C GLY A 900 12.89 29.99 -21.82
N VAL A 901 13.46 29.17 -20.92
CA VAL A 901 14.75 28.49 -21.09
C VAL A 901 14.55 27.02 -20.74
N VAL A 902 15.23 26.12 -21.46
CA VAL A 902 15.31 24.71 -21.10
C VAL A 902 16.75 24.39 -20.72
N TRP A 903 16.95 23.82 -19.53
CA TRP A 903 18.27 23.43 -19.05
C TRP A 903 18.14 22.39 -17.95
N GLY A 904 18.80 21.24 -18.11
CA GLY A 904 18.66 20.12 -17.19
C GLY A 904 19.80 19.10 -17.29
N GLN A 905 19.77 18.15 -16.36
CA GLN A 905 20.77 17.10 -16.17
C GLN A 905 20.81 16.08 -17.32
N SER A 906 21.79 15.18 -17.28
CA SER A 906 22.08 14.24 -18.36
C SER A 906 21.30 12.94 -18.21
N GLY A 907 20.64 12.53 -19.29
CA GLY A 907 19.84 11.31 -19.32
C GLY A 907 19.79 10.70 -20.71
N ILE A 908 19.65 9.36 -20.76
CA ILE A 908 19.61 8.58 -21.98
C ILE A 908 18.23 7.95 -22.13
N GLY A 909 17.70 7.98 -23.35
CA GLY A 909 16.54 7.19 -23.76
C GLY A 909 15.25 7.50 -23.00
N PRO A 910 14.87 8.78 -22.80
CA PRO A 910 13.51 9.08 -22.32
C PRO A 910 12.48 8.37 -23.21
N HIS A 911 11.35 8.00 -22.61
CA HIS A 911 10.26 7.32 -23.31
C HIS A 911 10.61 5.95 -23.90
N SER A 912 11.74 5.36 -23.51
CA SER A 912 12.17 4.02 -23.98
C SER A 912 12.43 3.04 -22.84
N SER A 913 12.56 1.75 -23.17
CA SER A 913 13.03 0.71 -22.25
C SER A 913 14.45 0.93 -21.69
N GLN A 914 15.23 1.83 -22.31
CA GLN A 914 16.62 2.12 -21.94
C GLN A 914 16.78 3.35 -21.04
N GLU A 915 15.67 3.89 -20.52
CA GLU A 915 15.70 5.12 -19.74
C GLU A 915 16.60 5.01 -18.50
N ARG A 916 17.55 5.95 -18.40
CA ARG A 916 18.47 6.07 -17.27
C ARG A 916 19.05 7.47 -17.15
N HIS A 917 19.41 7.83 -15.93
CA HIS A 917 20.06 9.08 -15.58
C HIS A 917 21.55 8.91 -15.35
N PHE A 918 22.39 9.85 -15.79
CA PHE A 918 23.82 9.84 -15.53
C PHE A 918 24.12 10.53 -14.19
N ILE A 919 24.36 9.73 -13.15
CA ILE A 919 24.53 10.16 -11.75
C ILE A 919 25.62 11.24 -11.59
N PRO A 920 26.78 11.19 -12.28
CA PRO A 920 27.81 12.22 -12.16
C PRO A 920 27.36 13.64 -12.57
N SER A 921 26.28 13.79 -13.35
CA SER A 921 25.76 15.12 -13.73
C SER A 921 24.99 15.83 -12.60
N ILE A 922 24.60 15.12 -11.53
CA ILE A 922 23.79 15.65 -10.43
C ILE A 922 24.52 16.76 -9.67
N LEU A 923 25.75 16.50 -9.21
CA LEU A 923 26.52 17.45 -8.41
C LEU A 923 26.87 18.74 -9.20
N PRO A 924 27.37 18.66 -10.45
CA PRO A 924 27.53 19.82 -11.33
C PRO A 924 26.29 20.70 -11.43
N TYR A 925 25.13 20.11 -11.72
CA TYR A 925 23.87 20.84 -11.85
C TYR A 925 23.47 21.52 -10.52
N TYR A 926 23.59 20.80 -9.41
CA TYR A 926 23.32 21.36 -8.07
C TYR A 926 24.24 22.54 -7.74
N GLN A 927 25.53 22.46 -8.08
CA GLN A 927 26.50 23.56 -7.87
C GLN A 927 26.16 24.79 -8.70
N VAL A 928 25.68 24.62 -9.93
CA VAL A 928 25.19 25.74 -10.75
C VAL A 928 23.96 26.40 -10.11
N LEU A 929 23.00 25.62 -9.58
CA LEU A 929 21.86 26.21 -8.87
C LEU A 929 22.30 27.04 -7.66
N GLN A 930 23.31 26.57 -6.91
CA GLN A 930 23.92 27.35 -5.82
C GLN A 930 24.56 28.64 -6.32
N ALA A 931 25.38 28.58 -7.37
CA ALA A 931 26.02 29.74 -7.95
C ALA A 931 24.99 30.75 -8.51
N TYR A 932 23.95 30.25 -9.18
CA TYR A 932 22.88 31.08 -9.74
C TYR A 932 22.10 31.80 -8.64
N GLY A 933 21.68 31.08 -7.60
CA GLY A 933 21.03 31.69 -6.44
C GLY A 933 21.88 32.79 -5.79
N LYS A 934 23.18 32.56 -5.61
CA LYS A 934 24.11 33.55 -5.07
C LYS A 934 24.21 34.80 -5.93
N LEU A 935 24.39 34.65 -7.24
CA LEU A 935 24.48 35.79 -8.17
C LEU A 935 23.19 36.64 -8.17
N LEU A 936 22.02 36.00 -8.06
CA LEU A 936 20.75 36.73 -7.98
C LEU A 936 20.60 37.55 -6.69
N ILE A 937 21.07 37.03 -5.56
CA ILE A 937 21.09 37.76 -4.27
C ILE A 937 22.01 38.99 -4.35
N GLU A 938 23.20 38.81 -4.90
CA GLU A 938 24.20 39.87 -5.03
C GLU A 938 23.69 40.99 -5.95
N LYS A 939 23.08 40.63 -7.08
CA LYS A 939 22.51 41.59 -8.04
C LYS A 939 21.32 42.36 -7.47
N LYS A 940 20.47 41.71 -6.65
CA LYS A 940 19.38 42.38 -5.92
C LYS A 940 19.88 43.35 -4.86
N SER A 941 21.08 43.13 -4.31
CA SER A 941 21.69 44.02 -3.31
C SER A 941 22.43 45.21 -3.94
N ALA A 942 22.72 45.16 -5.24
CA ALA A 942 23.40 46.19 -6.00
C ALA A 942 22.45 47.22 -6.67
N ASN A 943 21.15 46.88 -6.76
CA ASN A 943 20.05 47.75 -7.18
C ASN A 943 19.28 48.25 -5.95
#